data_AF-A0A1Q7RJZ6-F1
#
_entry.id   AF-A0A1Q7RJZ6-F1
#
_cell.length_a   1.000
_cell.length_b   1.000
_cell.length_c   1.000
_cell.angle_alpha   90.00
_cell.angle_beta   90.00
_cell.angle_gamma   90.00
#
_symmetry.space_group_name_H-M   'P 1'
#
loop_
_entity.id
_entity.type
_entity.pdbx_description
1 polymer ?
#
loop_
_entity_poly.entity_id
_entity_poly.type
_entity_poly.pdbx_seq_one_letter_code
_entity_poly.pdbx_strand_id
1 'polypeptide(L)'
;MKTSLGSDRPVVVIGSGPAGATAALFLARAGVEVTLLEAGSERSARGLTVRLAGLTVANVRRPQRQRTDVTKTADPSAEIWEELAPGGLTNQWSCAVPRFSPDDFLDARRAGEAYTWPIGYDDLAPWYDQVEPLLHVSGTTVDAPQLPAGRVRHTWKLAADWSQLACDAYNLGRSVIPLPYAYGSDTTVTFSGTVFNAFVRVVKPAVRTGRVTVRFDAPVQQLEWSPQDRRVSHVIYRDMRSGQEERLACRAVVVGAGAVNTARLLLASQSDEFPDGLGNTEGVLGRYLHDHPLAKLIVDLDRRIAIHPAAYLTRPSLDRAEPLYAAAGFQWTGTAMRAKSVLRGTPGRLPWIGFNIVGTMAPSCENGVTLDRQRAATDGSPALTLHIRRPPESDAALEKTRDDILELLGRAGFGPRTRFWGLEPPGNSIHFAGTCRMHSSPRFGMLDAWNRMHAVRNVMVADSSAFTTGPEKNPVVTAMALSARASDKLARDLRSRPMVELAGSGGSKTAARSAAARGGASRSRTAASRCPSVLTPTSATETPAAPTANWRASSLSRRPRCSAMRRTRAMVSRSALSGISRSRSVSASARVTSPPAKHWRAITPTPASAARGIASASAAGSRTLRRSWTEAMPEWRKARSA
;
A
#
# COMPACT_ATOMS: atom_id res chain seq x y z
N MET A 1 16.30 -29.20 -37.02
CA MET A 1 16.42 -27.72 -37.01
C MET A 1 16.18 -27.23 -35.57
N LYS A 2 17.25 -26.99 -34.79
CA LYS A 2 17.12 -26.36 -33.46
C LYS A 2 17.02 -24.85 -33.69
N THR A 3 15.82 -24.29 -33.67
CA THR A 3 15.65 -22.83 -33.68
C THR A 3 16.29 -22.28 -32.41
N SER A 4 17.26 -21.39 -32.58
CA SER A 4 17.84 -20.59 -31.50
C SER A 4 16.74 -19.70 -30.92
N LEU A 5 16.06 -20.18 -29.87
CA LEU A 5 15.03 -19.45 -29.11
C LEU A 5 15.61 -18.28 -28.28
N GLY A 6 16.75 -17.73 -28.69
CA GLY A 6 17.61 -16.85 -27.90
C GLY A 6 17.64 -15.43 -28.45
N SER A 7 17.36 -14.47 -27.56
CA SER A 7 17.48 -13.01 -27.71
C SER A 7 16.29 -12.19 -28.27
N ASP A 8 15.55 -12.65 -29.28
CA ASP A 8 14.48 -11.84 -29.91
C ASP A 8 13.14 -11.81 -29.17
N ARG A 9 12.94 -12.69 -28.17
CA ARG A 9 11.68 -12.74 -27.42
C ARG A 9 11.63 -11.65 -26.33
N PRO A 10 10.53 -10.88 -26.23
CA PRO A 10 10.42 -9.83 -25.23
C PRO A 10 10.31 -10.43 -23.82
N VAL A 11 10.57 -9.58 -22.83
CA VAL A 11 10.08 -9.80 -21.47
C VAL A 11 8.63 -9.33 -21.41
N VAL A 12 7.74 -10.16 -20.89
CA VAL A 12 6.32 -9.80 -20.74
C VAL A 12 6.09 -9.29 -19.33
N VAL A 13 5.60 -8.05 -19.20
CA VAL A 13 5.18 -7.46 -17.92
C VAL A 13 3.66 -7.46 -17.86
N ILE A 14 3.09 -7.99 -16.78
CA ILE A 14 1.64 -8.13 -16.62
C ILE A 14 1.17 -7.13 -15.56
N GLY A 15 0.30 -6.21 -15.98
CA GLY A 15 -0.23 -5.14 -15.14
C GLY A 15 0.58 -3.85 -15.21
N SER A 16 -0.10 -2.73 -15.39
CA SER A 16 0.51 -1.38 -15.49
C SER A 16 0.46 -0.58 -14.19
N GLY A 17 0.14 -1.23 -13.06
CA GLY A 17 0.22 -0.63 -11.73
C GLY A 17 1.64 -0.18 -11.38
N PRO A 18 1.85 0.48 -10.22
CA PRO A 18 3.14 1.08 -9.87
C PRO A 18 4.31 0.09 -9.92
N ALA A 19 4.11 -1.15 -9.46
CA ALA A 19 5.12 -2.20 -9.53
C ALA A 19 5.45 -2.62 -10.97
N GLY A 20 4.45 -2.98 -11.78
CA GLY A 20 4.66 -3.38 -13.19
C GLY A 20 5.19 -2.24 -14.07
N ALA A 21 4.69 -1.03 -13.87
CA ALA A 21 5.22 0.17 -14.54
C ALA A 21 6.69 0.41 -14.22
N THR A 22 7.10 0.23 -12.96
CA THR A 22 8.49 0.33 -12.54
C THR A 22 9.33 -0.77 -13.19
N ALA A 23 8.84 -2.00 -13.25
CA ALA A 23 9.55 -3.09 -13.90
C ALA A 23 9.80 -2.80 -15.37
N ALA A 24 8.76 -2.39 -16.11
CA ALA A 24 8.88 -2.04 -17.52
C ALA A 24 9.90 -0.92 -17.76
N LEU A 25 9.88 0.14 -16.93
CA LEU A 25 10.84 1.24 -17.04
C LEU A 25 12.29 0.78 -16.79
N PHE A 26 12.54 0.01 -15.74
CA PHE A 26 13.89 -0.41 -15.37
C PHE A 26 14.46 -1.44 -16.35
N LEU A 27 13.64 -2.39 -16.81
CA LEU A 27 14.02 -3.31 -17.87
C LEU A 27 14.37 -2.56 -19.17
N ALA A 28 13.53 -1.62 -19.59
CA ALA A 28 13.76 -0.82 -20.79
C ALA A 28 15.03 0.04 -20.69
N ARG A 29 15.27 0.69 -19.55
CA ARG A 29 16.51 1.43 -19.28
C ARG A 29 17.74 0.53 -19.33
N ALA A 30 17.59 -0.74 -18.98
CA ALA A 30 18.64 -1.74 -19.06
C ALA A 30 18.76 -2.40 -20.46
N GLY A 31 18.08 -1.86 -21.48
CA GLY A 31 18.17 -2.31 -22.87
C GLY A 31 17.32 -3.54 -23.21
N VAL A 32 16.35 -3.91 -22.37
CA VAL A 32 15.49 -5.08 -22.58
C VAL A 32 14.20 -4.65 -23.28
N GLU A 33 13.82 -5.37 -24.34
CA GLU A 33 12.52 -5.23 -24.99
C GLU A 33 11.39 -5.78 -24.10
N VAL A 34 10.36 -4.96 -23.90
CA VAL A 34 9.24 -5.25 -23.00
C VAL A 34 7.91 -5.14 -23.74
N THR A 35 7.08 -6.17 -23.60
CA THR A 35 5.65 -6.11 -23.90
C THR A 35 4.89 -6.03 -22.58
N LEU A 36 4.24 -4.90 -22.31
CA LEU A 36 3.41 -4.69 -21.13
C LEU A 36 1.94 -4.97 -21.47
N LEU A 37 1.33 -5.92 -20.79
CA LEU A 37 -0.09 -6.28 -20.94
C LEU A 37 -0.91 -5.64 -19.82
N GLU A 38 -1.97 -4.92 -20.18
CA GLU A 38 -2.90 -4.26 -19.26
C GLU A 38 -4.34 -4.73 -19.55
N ALA A 39 -5.02 -5.23 -18.52
CA ALA A 39 -6.40 -5.70 -18.64
C ALA A 39 -7.38 -4.58 -18.97
N GLY A 40 -7.13 -3.38 -18.45
CA GLY A 40 -7.96 -2.20 -18.66
C GLY A 40 -7.75 -1.51 -20.01
N SER A 41 -8.79 -0.80 -20.46
CA SER A 41 -8.73 0.05 -21.66
C SER A 41 -7.85 1.28 -21.45
N GLU A 42 -7.15 1.77 -22.48
CA GLU A 42 -6.32 2.98 -22.35
C GLU A 42 -7.12 4.20 -21.82
N ARG A 43 -8.36 4.35 -22.28
CA ARG A 43 -9.25 5.45 -21.90
C ARG A 43 -9.63 5.47 -20.42
N SER A 44 -9.46 4.36 -19.68
CA SER A 44 -9.81 4.30 -18.25
C SER A 44 -8.79 4.96 -17.33
N ALA A 45 -7.58 5.25 -17.81
CA ALA A 45 -6.55 5.94 -17.04
C ALA A 45 -6.64 7.48 -17.07
N ARG A 46 -7.57 8.03 -17.87
CA ARG A 46 -7.74 9.48 -18.01
C ARG A 46 -8.54 10.07 -16.84
N GLY A 47 -8.13 11.25 -16.40
CA GLY A 47 -8.80 12.04 -15.37
C GLY A 47 -8.30 13.49 -15.37
N LEU A 48 -8.66 14.26 -14.36
CA LEU A 48 -8.13 15.60 -14.14
C LEU A 48 -7.90 15.82 -12.65
N THR A 49 -6.70 16.24 -12.27
CA THR A 49 -6.41 16.74 -10.93
C THR A 49 -5.74 18.11 -11.06
N VAL A 50 -6.36 19.11 -10.44
CA VAL A 50 -5.81 20.47 -10.31
C VAL A 50 -5.61 20.77 -8.84
N ARG A 51 -4.36 21.08 -8.48
CA ARG A 51 -3.94 21.56 -7.17
C ARG A 51 -3.37 22.96 -7.30
N LEU A 52 -3.76 23.85 -6.40
CA LEU A 52 -3.26 25.22 -6.28
C LEU A 52 -2.91 25.46 -4.80
N ALA A 53 -1.68 25.89 -4.53
CA ALA A 53 -1.21 26.17 -3.16
C ALA A 53 -1.53 25.03 -2.14
N GLY A 54 -1.41 23.78 -2.58
CA GLY A 54 -1.61 22.58 -1.77
C GLY A 54 -3.06 22.15 -1.63
N LEU A 55 -4.02 22.90 -2.19
CA LEU A 55 -5.45 22.57 -2.21
C LEU A 55 -5.83 21.90 -3.52
N THR A 56 -6.51 20.75 -3.46
CA THR A 56 -7.17 20.16 -4.63
C THR A 56 -8.44 20.96 -4.94
N VAL A 57 -8.40 21.74 -6.02
CA VAL A 57 -9.51 22.60 -6.46
C VAL A 57 -10.39 21.93 -7.51
N ALA A 58 -9.86 20.96 -8.24
CA ALA A 58 -10.62 20.08 -9.11
C ALA A 58 -10.06 18.66 -9.06
N ASN A 59 -10.95 17.68 -8.97
CA ASN A 59 -10.61 16.26 -9.09
C ASN A 59 -11.73 15.55 -9.85
N VAL A 60 -11.39 15.02 -11.03
CA VAL A 60 -12.27 14.22 -11.87
C VAL A 60 -11.57 12.88 -12.09
N ARG A 61 -12.17 11.83 -11.57
CA ARG A 61 -11.68 10.45 -11.68
C ARG A 61 -12.86 9.48 -11.70
N ARG A 62 -12.62 8.27 -12.20
CA ARG A 62 -13.62 7.20 -12.17
C ARG A 62 -13.82 6.72 -10.73
N PRO A 63 -15.02 6.25 -10.35
CA PRO A 63 -15.23 5.59 -9.07
C PRO A 63 -14.41 4.30 -8.96
N GLN A 64 -13.94 3.98 -7.76
CA GLN A 64 -13.27 2.71 -7.49
C GLN A 64 -14.26 1.55 -7.61
N ARG A 65 -13.83 0.43 -8.21
CA ARG A 65 -14.68 -0.75 -8.34
C ARG A 65 -14.47 -1.71 -7.17
N GLN A 66 -15.57 -2.05 -6.51
CA GLN A 66 -15.61 -3.17 -5.57
C GLN A 66 -15.85 -4.47 -6.34
N ARG A 67 -15.10 -5.51 -6.03
CA ARG A 67 -15.32 -6.84 -6.58
C ARG A 67 -16.38 -7.57 -5.75
N THR A 68 -17.46 -7.99 -6.41
CA THR A 68 -18.62 -8.61 -5.76
C THR A 68 -18.74 -10.11 -6.00
N ASP A 69 -18.05 -10.64 -7.01
CA ASP A 69 -18.06 -12.06 -7.40
C ASP A 69 -17.00 -12.86 -6.65
N VAL A 70 -17.01 -12.77 -5.32
CA VAL A 70 -16.03 -13.40 -4.43
C VAL A 70 -16.75 -14.12 -3.30
N THR A 71 -16.43 -15.39 -3.10
CA THR A 71 -16.88 -16.14 -1.93
C THR A 71 -16.00 -15.78 -0.74
N LYS A 72 -16.59 -15.29 0.35
CA LYS A 72 -15.85 -14.92 1.58
C LYS A 72 -16.12 -15.97 2.65
N THR A 73 -15.07 -16.57 3.23
CA THR A 73 -15.23 -17.73 4.12
C THR A 73 -14.87 -17.51 5.59
N ALA A 74 -14.11 -16.46 5.90
CA ALA A 74 -13.62 -16.20 7.27
C ALA A 74 -14.24 -14.96 7.90
N ASP A 75 -14.22 -13.85 7.17
CA ASP A 75 -14.90 -12.60 7.53
C ASP A 75 -15.80 -12.17 6.37
N PRO A 76 -17.15 -12.23 6.52
CA PRO A 76 -18.07 -11.86 5.44
C PRO A 76 -18.07 -10.35 5.15
N SER A 77 -17.57 -9.52 6.07
CA SER A 77 -17.45 -8.08 5.88
C SER A 77 -16.24 -7.68 5.05
N ALA A 78 -15.29 -8.59 4.83
CA ALA A 78 -14.05 -8.29 4.10
C ALA A 78 -14.34 -7.75 2.69
N GLU A 79 -13.64 -6.69 2.28
CA GLU A 79 -13.86 -6.05 0.98
C GLU A 79 -12.70 -6.32 0.02
N ILE A 80 -13.00 -6.42 -1.27
CA ILE A 80 -11.97 -6.45 -2.31
C ILE A 80 -12.21 -5.28 -3.24
N TRP A 81 -11.26 -4.35 -3.26
CA TRP A 81 -11.25 -3.21 -4.16
C TRP A 81 -10.22 -3.44 -5.27
N GLU A 82 -10.64 -3.29 -6.52
CA GLU A 82 -9.76 -3.45 -7.66
C GLU A 82 -9.98 -2.35 -8.72
N GLU A 83 -8.96 -2.11 -9.51
CA GLU A 83 -9.01 -1.15 -10.61
C GLU A 83 -8.29 -1.77 -11.81
N LEU A 84 -9.08 -2.30 -12.75
CA LEU A 84 -8.60 -2.82 -14.03
C LEU A 84 -8.51 -1.66 -15.03
N ALA A 85 -7.52 -0.81 -14.81
CA ALA A 85 -7.25 0.37 -15.62
C ALA A 85 -5.76 0.65 -15.65
N PRO A 86 -5.25 1.33 -16.69
CA PRO A 86 -3.85 1.67 -16.71
C PRO A 86 -3.45 2.52 -15.49
N GLY A 87 -2.39 2.11 -14.79
CA GLY A 87 -1.95 2.67 -13.52
C GLY A 87 -2.55 2.02 -12.27
N GLY A 88 -3.55 1.14 -12.44
CA GLY A 88 -4.20 0.39 -11.37
C GLY A 88 -4.74 1.29 -10.25
N LEU A 89 -4.60 0.85 -9.00
CA LEU A 89 -5.08 1.57 -7.82
C LEU A 89 -4.44 2.95 -7.59
N THR A 90 -3.35 3.29 -8.30
CA THR A 90 -2.81 4.66 -8.26
C THR A 90 -3.74 5.69 -8.91
N ASN A 91 -4.83 5.26 -9.57
CA ASN A 91 -5.92 6.14 -9.99
C ASN A 91 -6.79 6.68 -8.84
N GLN A 92 -6.72 6.06 -7.65
CA GLN A 92 -7.66 6.30 -6.52
C GLN A 92 -6.95 6.69 -5.20
N TRP A 93 -5.70 6.23 -5.03
CA TRP A 93 -4.94 6.30 -3.77
C TRP A 93 -4.66 7.70 -3.20
N SER A 94 -4.23 7.72 -1.92
CA SER A 94 -3.90 8.95 -1.17
C SER A 94 -2.58 9.60 -1.57
N CYS A 95 -1.70 8.85 -2.27
CA CYS A 95 -0.31 9.17 -2.59
C CYS A 95 0.67 9.15 -1.39
N ALA A 96 0.31 8.59 -0.23
CA ALA A 96 1.26 8.42 0.87
C ALA A 96 2.33 7.38 0.51
N VAL A 97 3.60 7.70 0.75
CA VAL A 97 4.77 6.90 0.35
C VAL A 97 5.86 6.81 1.43
N PRO A 98 5.52 6.39 2.67
CA PRO A 98 6.53 6.11 3.69
C PRO A 98 7.44 4.94 3.29
N ARG A 99 8.75 5.07 3.50
CA ARG A 99 9.69 3.94 3.39
C ARG A 99 9.46 2.94 4.50
N PHE A 100 9.70 1.66 4.22
CA PHE A 100 9.97 0.71 5.30
C PHE A 100 11.26 1.11 6.03
N SER A 101 11.40 0.69 7.28
CA SER A 101 12.52 0.98 8.18
C SER A 101 13.31 -0.30 8.48
N PRO A 102 14.56 -0.21 8.95
CA PRO A 102 15.30 -1.37 9.46
C PRO A 102 14.49 -2.16 10.49
N ASP A 103 13.76 -1.44 11.35
CA ASP A 103 12.92 -2.03 12.38
C ASP A 103 11.82 -2.94 11.81
N ASP A 104 11.27 -2.64 10.63
CA ASP A 104 10.20 -3.46 10.04
C ASP A 104 10.70 -4.88 9.66
N PHE A 105 11.94 -4.98 9.18
CA PHE A 105 12.58 -6.25 8.84
C PHE A 105 13.02 -7.01 10.10
N LEU A 106 13.49 -6.28 11.13
CA LEU A 106 13.83 -6.85 12.42
C LEU A 106 12.59 -7.37 13.16
N ASP A 107 11.47 -6.65 13.09
CA ASP A 107 10.21 -7.04 13.72
C ASP A 107 9.69 -8.36 13.15
N ALA A 108 9.76 -8.50 11.82
CA ALA A 108 9.42 -9.74 11.14
C ALA A 108 10.33 -10.91 11.57
N ARG A 109 11.64 -10.66 11.74
CA ARG A 109 12.57 -11.67 12.25
C ARG A 109 12.28 -12.06 13.69
N ARG A 110 11.92 -11.11 14.56
CA ARG A 110 11.54 -11.37 15.97
C ARG A 110 10.31 -12.27 16.09
N ALA A 111 9.41 -12.23 15.11
CA ALA A 111 8.24 -13.11 15.07
C ALA A 111 8.55 -14.56 14.65
N GLY A 112 9.75 -14.82 14.12
CA GLY A 112 10.25 -16.17 13.83
C GLY A 112 10.64 -16.39 12.36
N GLU A 113 11.18 -17.58 12.10
CA GLU A 113 11.75 -17.94 10.79
C GLU A 113 10.73 -17.76 9.66
N ALA A 114 9.49 -18.23 9.84
CA ALA A 114 8.45 -18.18 8.82
C ALA A 114 8.05 -16.76 8.37
N TYR A 115 8.45 -15.73 9.11
CA TYR A 115 8.18 -14.31 8.84
C TYR A 115 9.43 -13.56 8.38
N THR A 116 10.60 -14.20 8.41
CA THR A 116 11.86 -13.53 8.13
C THR A 116 11.99 -13.23 6.64
N TRP A 117 12.17 -11.95 6.32
CA TRP A 117 12.50 -11.54 4.96
C TRP A 117 13.88 -12.09 4.56
N PRO A 118 14.06 -12.55 3.31
CA PRO A 118 15.37 -12.95 2.81
C PRO A 118 16.26 -11.77 2.38
N ILE A 119 15.85 -10.54 2.74
CA ILE A 119 16.51 -9.26 2.45
C ILE A 119 16.34 -8.33 3.66
N GLY A 120 17.14 -7.26 3.73
CA GLY A 120 17.03 -6.20 4.73
C GLY A 120 16.76 -4.82 4.13
N TYR A 121 16.74 -3.79 4.99
CA TYR A 121 16.58 -2.41 4.56
C TYR A 121 17.71 -1.95 3.61
N ASP A 122 18.95 -2.35 3.88
CA ASP A 122 20.12 -1.95 3.09
C ASP A 122 20.07 -2.51 1.66
N ASP A 123 19.39 -3.64 1.44
CA ASP A 123 19.13 -4.16 0.10
C ASP A 123 18.18 -3.27 -0.71
N LEU A 124 17.31 -2.50 -0.04
CA LEU A 124 16.28 -1.65 -0.66
C LEU A 124 16.61 -0.16 -0.66
N ALA A 125 17.42 0.33 0.28
CA ALA A 125 17.76 1.74 0.41
C ALA A 125 18.24 2.38 -0.92
N PRO A 126 19.15 1.75 -1.69
CA PRO A 126 19.59 2.30 -2.98
C PRO A 126 18.48 2.34 -4.05
N TRP A 127 17.44 1.52 -3.89
CA TRP A 127 16.32 1.45 -4.82
C TRP A 127 15.22 2.43 -4.47
N TYR A 128 14.98 2.69 -3.17
CA TYR A 128 14.17 3.82 -2.73
C TYR A 128 14.68 5.12 -3.35
N ASP A 129 15.99 5.35 -3.27
CA ASP A 129 16.67 6.51 -3.84
C ASP A 129 16.45 6.67 -5.36
N GLN A 130 16.26 5.57 -6.09
CA GLN A 130 16.02 5.59 -7.53
C GLN A 130 14.54 5.77 -7.90
N VAL A 131 13.61 5.29 -7.07
CA VAL A 131 12.16 5.35 -7.36
C VAL A 131 11.49 6.63 -6.87
N GLU A 132 11.96 7.22 -5.77
CA GLU A 132 11.39 8.46 -5.21
C GLU A 132 11.45 9.66 -6.16
N PRO A 133 12.51 9.85 -6.98
CA PRO A 133 12.50 10.86 -8.03
C PRO A 133 11.37 10.68 -9.05
N LEU A 134 10.87 9.45 -9.28
CA LEU A 134 9.72 9.21 -10.16
C LEU A 134 8.40 9.68 -9.52
N LEU A 135 8.34 9.63 -8.18
CA LEU A 135 7.17 9.98 -7.38
C LEU A 135 7.05 11.49 -7.10
N HIS A 136 8.15 12.25 -7.25
CA HIS A 136 8.26 13.64 -6.83
C HIS A 136 7.79 13.83 -5.37
N VAL A 137 8.46 13.13 -4.44
CA VAL A 137 8.03 13.11 -3.04
C VAL A 137 8.11 14.50 -2.39
N SER A 138 7.08 14.84 -1.62
CA SER A 138 7.02 15.98 -0.72
C SER A 138 6.92 15.45 0.71
N GLY A 139 7.83 15.84 1.58
CA GLY A 139 7.97 15.20 2.90
C GLY A 139 9.14 15.75 3.70
N THR A 140 9.62 15.00 4.68
CA THR A 140 10.74 15.42 5.52
C THR A 140 12.09 14.91 5.00
N THR A 141 13.16 15.64 5.31
CA THR A 141 14.56 15.20 5.16
C THR A 141 15.16 14.70 6.48
N VAL A 142 14.36 14.68 7.54
CA VAL A 142 14.78 14.25 8.88
C VAL A 142 14.45 12.79 9.05
N ASP A 143 15.47 11.98 9.36
CA ASP A 143 15.30 10.58 9.70
C ASP A 143 14.59 10.39 11.04
N ALA A 144 13.71 9.39 11.08
CA ALA A 144 13.21 8.78 12.30
C ALA A 144 13.57 7.28 12.29
N PRO A 145 13.88 6.66 13.44
CA PRO A 145 14.20 5.23 13.50
C PRO A 145 13.15 4.35 12.81
N GLN A 146 11.87 4.65 13.04
CA GLN A 146 10.74 3.92 12.48
C GLN A 146 10.33 4.43 11.09
N LEU A 147 10.84 5.55 10.61
CA LEU A 147 10.50 6.09 9.30
C LEU A 147 11.70 6.84 8.71
N PRO A 148 12.59 6.13 8.00
CA PRO A 148 13.73 6.74 7.32
C PRO A 148 13.28 7.83 6.34
N ALA A 149 14.09 8.89 6.23
CA ALA A 149 13.88 9.96 5.28
C ALA A 149 14.03 9.47 3.84
N GLY A 150 13.30 10.12 2.95
CA GLY A 150 13.38 9.89 1.50
C GLY A 150 14.05 11.03 0.76
N ARG A 151 14.32 10.82 -0.53
CA ARG A 151 14.67 11.86 -1.49
C ARG A 151 13.43 12.67 -1.82
N VAL A 152 13.31 13.80 -1.13
CA VAL A 152 12.20 14.74 -1.34
C VAL A 152 12.58 15.78 -2.39
N ARG A 153 11.63 16.08 -3.28
CA ARG A 153 11.69 17.23 -4.17
C ARG A 153 11.26 18.51 -3.46
N HIS A 154 10.37 18.39 -2.46
CA HIS A 154 9.88 19.50 -1.66
C HIS A 154 9.89 19.13 -0.18
N THR A 155 10.64 19.90 0.61
CA THR A 155 10.72 19.67 2.05
C THR A 155 9.53 20.29 2.77
N TRP A 156 8.89 19.51 3.62
CA TRP A 156 7.88 19.94 4.56
C TRP A 156 8.46 19.99 5.97
N LYS A 157 8.00 20.98 6.73
CA LYS A 157 8.29 21.10 8.16
C LYS A 157 7.00 20.93 8.92
N LEU A 158 7.07 20.23 10.04
CA LEU A 158 5.95 20.10 10.95
C LEU A 158 5.53 21.50 11.44
N ALA A 159 4.22 21.76 11.50
CA ALA A 159 3.74 23.05 11.99
C ALA A 159 4.04 23.22 13.48
N ALA A 160 4.31 24.46 13.91
CA ALA A 160 4.78 24.76 15.27
C ALA A 160 3.88 24.20 16.39
N ASP A 161 2.56 24.12 16.16
CA ASP A 161 1.59 23.57 17.11
C ASP A 161 1.89 22.12 17.52
N TRP A 162 2.53 21.35 16.66
CA TRP A 162 2.83 19.95 16.90
C TRP A 162 4.13 19.74 17.67
N SER A 163 4.92 20.79 17.92
CA SER A 163 6.28 20.65 18.47
C SER A 163 6.28 19.99 19.86
N GLN A 164 5.32 20.37 20.71
CA GLN A 164 5.19 19.77 22.05
C GLN A 164 4.80 18.29 21.94
N LEU A 165 3.81 17.98 21.11
CA LEU A 165 3.37 16.60 20.85
C LEU A 165 4.53 15.75 20.28
N ALA A 166 5.33 16.30 19.36
CA ALA A 166 6.49 15.62 18.81
C ALA A 166 7.57 15.36 19.87
N CYS A 167 7.81 16.31 20.77
CA CYS A 167 8.74 16.15 21.90
C CYS A 167 8.26 15.05 22.86
N ASP A 168 6.98 15.07 23.23
CA ASP A 168 6.39 14.07 24.12
C ASP A 168 6.38 12.68 23.49
N ALA A 169 6.06 12.58 22.20
CA ALA A 169 6.13 11.34 21.43
C ALA A 169 7.56 10.77 21.40
N TYR A 170 8.57 11.63 21.21
CA TYR A 170 9.98 11.23 21.23
C TYR A 170 10.38 10.61 22.56
N ASN A 171 9.94 11.19 23.69
CA ASN A 171 10.18 10.64 25.02
C ASN A 171 9.50 9.28 25.25
N LEU A 172 8.48 8.96 24.46
CA LEU A 172 7.78 7.67 24.48
C LEU A 172 8.31 6.68 23.42
N GLY A 173 9.42 6.99 22.75
CA GLY A 173 10.02 6.12 21.74
C GLY A 173 9.27 6.13 20.41
N ARG A 174 8.52 7.19 20.11
CA ARG A 174 7.83 7.41 18.83
C ARG A 174 8.37 8.67 18.15
N SER A 175 8.03 8.87 16.89
CA SER A 175 8.35 10.11 16.16
C SER A 175 7.08 10.71 15.57
N VAL A 176 7.04 12.04 15.48
CA VAL A 176 5.99 12.79 14.77
C VAL A 176 6.67 13.60 13.68
N ILE A 177 6.44 13.22 12.43
CA ILE A 177 7.10 13.84 11.28
C ILE A 177 6.10 14.11 10.15
N PRO A 178 6.41 15.01 9.20
CA PRO A 178 5.60 15.16 8.00
C PRO A 178 5.50 13.85 7.22
N LEU A 179 4.28 13.41 6.93
CA LEU A 179 4.00 12.22 6.12
C LEU A 179 4.47 12.46 4.68
N PRO A 180 5.37 11.61 4.12
CA PRO A 180 5.78 11.73 2.72
C PRO A 180 4.64 11.43 1.75
N TYR A 181 4.41 12.33 0.80
CA TYR A 181 3.43 12.18 -0.28
C TYR A 181 4.05 12.32 -1.66
N ALA A 182 3.58 11.52 -2.63
CA ALA A 182 3.87 11.68 -4.06
C ALA A 182 3.02 12.82 -4.67
N TYR A 183 3.12 14.01 -4.08
CA TYR A 183 2.35 15.20 -4.45
C TYR A 183 3.13 16.17 -5.34
N GLY A 184 4.46 16.09 -5.40
CA GLY A 184 5.27 17.11 -6.03
C GLY A 184 4.98 18.49 -5.45
N SER A 185 4.98 19.51 -6.31
CA SER A 185 4.72 20.88 -5.89
C SER A 185 3.29 21.08 -5.38
N ASP A 186 3.10 22.12 -4.58
CA ASP A 186 1.78 22.54 -4.09
C ASP A 186 0.82 22.97 -5.21
N THR A 187 1.38 23.34 -6.36
CA THR A 187 0.63 23.59 -7.58
C THR A 187 0.89 22.47 -8.58
N THR A 188 -0.15 21.80 -9.05
CA THR A 188 -0.04 20.72 -10.05
C THR A 188 -1.29 20.68 -10.92
N VAL A 189 -1.11 20.56 -12.22
CA VAL A 189 -2.16 20.15 -13.17
C VAL A 189 -1.73 18.83 -13.79
N THR A 190 -2.59 17.82 -13.72
CA THR A 190 -2.34 16.53 -14.37
C THR A 190 -3.62 15.96 -14.95
N PHE A 191 -3.50 15.34 -16.12
CA PHE A 191 -4.60 14.65 -16.80
C PHE A 191 -4.71 13.18 -16.33
N SER A 192 -4.69 13.01 -15.01
CA SER A 192 -4.87 11.75 -14.29
C SER A 192 -5.81 11.95 -13.11
N GLY A 193 -6.41 10.86 -12.61
CA GLY A 193 -7.34 10.92 -11.48
C GLY A 193 -6.70 11.33 -10.13
N THR A 194 -5.37 11.30 -10.07
CA THR A 194 -4.53 11.59 -8.90
C THR A 194 -3.27 12.33 -9.32
N VAL A 195 -2.57 12.94 -8.35
CA VAL A 195 -1.36 13.74 -8.60
C VAL A 195 -0.23 12.90 -9.18
N PHE A 196 0.01 11.74 -8.58
CA PHE A 196 0.80 10.67 -9.15
C PHE A 196 -0.10 9.53 -9.58
N ASN A 197 0.04 9.13 -10.84
CA ASN A 197 -0.55 7.96 -11.44
C ASN A 197 0.54 7.22 -12.21
N ALA A 198 0.70 5.92 -11.97
CA ALA A 198 1.81 5.14 -12.53
C ALA A 198 1.78 5.10 -14.07
N PHE A 199 0.61 5.09 -14.69
CA PHE A 199 0.51 5.10 -16.16
C PHE A 199 1.03 6.42 -16.75
N VAL A 200 0.58 7.55 -16.22
CA VAL A 200 0.99 8.88 -16.72
C VAL A 200 2.44 9.20 -16.37
N ARG A 201 2.89 8.82 -15.16
CA ARG A 201 4.21 9.22 -14.62
C ARG A 201 5.33 8.23 -14.89
N VAL A 202 5.02 6.96 -15.16
CA VAL A 202 6.04 5.90 -15.31
C VAL A 202 5.90 5.18 -16.65
N VAL A 203 4.71 4.66 -16.99
CA VAL A 203 4.51 3.89 -18.23
C VAL A 203 4.70 4.76 -19.47
N LYS A 204 4.09 5.95 -19.54
CA LYS A 204 4.27 6.85 -20.71
C LYS A 204 5.74 7.23 -20.94
N PRO A 205 6.53 7.61 -19.91
CA PRO A 205 7.97 7.77 -20.06
C PRO A 205 8.70 6.48 -20.47
N ALA A 206 8.29 5.31 -19.96
CA ALA A 206 8.90 4.04 -20.35
C ALA A 206 8.69 3.73 -21.84
N VAL A 207 7.51 4.00 -22.39
CA VAL A 207 7.23 3.86 -23.85
C VAL A 207 8.14 4.75 -24.69
N ARG A 208 8.48 5.96 -24.22
CA ARG A 208 9.39 6.88 -24.93
C ARG A 208 10.82 6.37 -25.04
N THR A 209 11.20 5.32 -24.31
CA THR A 209 12.50 4.65 -24.49
C THR A 209 12.59 3.91 -25.81
N GLY A 210 11.47 3.67 -26.50
CA GLY A 210 11.39 2.86 -27.71
C GLY A 210 11.42 1.34 -27.47
N ARG A 211 11.56 0.90 -26.21
CA ARG A 211 11.69 -0.52 -25.84
C ARG A 211 10.49 -1.10 -25.11
N VAL A 212 9.42 -0.31 -24.93
CA VAL A 212 8.20 -0.75 -24.24
C VAL A 212 7.02 -0.61 -25.18
N THR A 213 6.40 -1.73 -25.50
CA THR A 213 5.10 -1.79 -26.20
C THR A 213 4.01 -2.12 -25.19
N VAL A 214 2.90 -1.38 -25.20
CA VAL A 214 1.76 -1.62 -24.31
C VAL A 214 0.59 -2.21 -25.10
N ARG A 215 0.01 -3.30 -24.61
CA ARG A 215 -1.27 -3.86 -25.10
C ARG A 215 -2.33 -3.66 -24.03
N PHE A 216 -3.31 -2.83 -24.33
CA PHE A 216 -4.48 -2.61 -23.48
C PHE A 216 -5.58 -3.61 -23.81
N ASP A 217 -6.60 -3.67 -22.96
CA ASP A 217 -7.74 -4.55 -23.17
C ASP A 217 -7.31 -6.04 -23.24
N ALA A 218 -6.24 -6.39 -22.52
CA ALA A 218 -5.52 -7.66 -22.62
C ALA A 218 -5.41 -8.39 -21.26
N PRO A 219 -6.53 -8.81 -20.64
CA PRO A 219 -6.49 -9.62 -19.43
C PRO A 219 -5.76 -10.94 -19.66
N VAL A 220 -4.68 -11.14 -18.90
CA VAL A 220 -3.91 -12.39 -18.91
C VAL A 220 -4.68 -13.47 -18.15
N GLN A 221 -4.79 -14.66 -18.75
CA GLN A 221 -5.54 -15.79 -18.21
C GLN A 221 -4.62 -16.88 -17.67
N GLN A 222 -3.48 -17.12 -18.34
CA GLN A 222 -2.59 -18.22 -17.99
C GLN A 222 -1.13 -17.94 -18.37
N LEU A 223 -0.20 -18.49 -17.59
CA LEU A 223 1.21 -18.64 -17.95
C LEU A 223 1.46 -20.10 -18.33
N GLU A 224 1.93 -20.32 -19.56
CA GLU A 224 2.15 -21.66 -20.07
C GLU A 224 3.55 -22.17 -19.69
N TRP A 225 3.59 -23.26 -18.92
CA TRP A 225 4.83 -23.96 -18.55
C TRP A 225 5.29 -24.91 -19.66
N SER A 226 6.58 -24.87 -20.00
CA SER A 226 7.24 -25.88 -20.83
C SER A 226 8.09 -26.80 -19.94
N PRO A 227 7.71 -28.08 -19.77
CA PRO A 227 8.53 -29.06 -19.06
C PRO A 227 9.91 -29.24 -19.70
N GLN A 228 9.98 -29.19 -21.04
CA GLN A 228 11.22 -29.40 -21.80
C GLN A 228 12.21 -28.26 -21.58
N ASP A 229 11.75 -27.01 -21.66
CA ASP A 229 12.61 -25.84 -21.46
C ASP A 229 12.76 -25.44 -19.98
N ARG A 230 12.00 -26.09 -19.08
CA ARG A 230 11.95 -25.77 -17.64
C ARG A 230 11.67 -24.29 -17.36
N ARG A 231 10.77 -23.70 -18.13
CA ARG A 231 10.41 -22.27 -18.05
C ARG A 231 8.98 -22.00 -18.52
N VAL A 232 8.44 -20.84 -18.18
CA VAL A 232 7.25 -20.30 -18.86
C VAL A 232 7.62 -19.92 -20.30
N SER A 233 6.96 -20.52 -21.28
CA SER A 233 7.24 -20.32 -22.70
C SER A 233 6.34 -19.24 -23.31
N HIS A 234 5.09 -19.16 -22.87
CA HIS A 234 4.07 -18.23 -23.39
C HIS A 234 3.22 -17.61 -22.27
N VAL A 235 2.73 -16.41 -22.56
CA VAL A 235 1.67 -15.74 -21.79
C VAL A 235 0.40 -15.78 -22.62
N ILE A 236 -0.65 -16.38 -22.06
CA ILE A 236 -1.97 -16.52 -22.68
C ILE A 236 -2.87 -15.41 -22.17
N TYR A 237 -3.39 -14.59 -23.07
CA TYR A 237 -4.28 -13.48 -22.72
C TYR A 237 -5.46 -13.42 -23.68
N ARG A 238 -6.58 -12.87 -23.22
CA ARG A 238 -7.72 -12.60 -24.10
C ARG A 238 -7.63 -11.18 -24.62
N ASP A 239 -7.64 -10.99 -25.93
CA ASP A 239 -7.82 -9.67 -26.53
C ASP A 239 -9.31 -9.31 -26.47
N MET A 240 -9.69 -8.34 -25.64
CA MET A 240 -11.09 -7.96 -25.46
C MET A 240 -11.66 -7.19 -26.66
N ARG A 241 -10.83 -6.76 -27.62
CA ARG A 241 -11.28 -6.10 -28.85
C ARG A 241 -11.70 -7.11 -29.91
N SER A 242 -10.93 -8.17 -30.09
CA SER A 242 -11.25 -9.26 -31.02
C SER A 242 -12.08 -10.37 -30.39
N GLY A 243 -12.06 -10.47 -29.06
CA GLY A 243 -12.65 -11.55 -28.28
C GLY A 243 -11.83 -12.85 -28.26
N GLN A 244 -10.71 -12.89 -29.00
CA GLN A 244 -9.88 -14.07 -29.21
C GLN A 244 -8.85 -14.26 -28.09
N GLU A 245 -8.44 -15.51 -27.91
CA GLU A 245 -7.28 -15.86 -27.09
C GLU A 245 -6.00 -15.70 -27.91
N GLU A 246 -5.01 -15.04 -27.32
CA GLU A 246 -3.72 -14.73 -27.92
C GLU A 246 -2.60 -15.37 -27.10
N ARG A 247 -1.61 -15.91 -27.82
CA ARG A 247 -0.49 -16.65 -27.23
C ARG A 247 0.82 -15.93 -27.51
N LEU A 248 1.36 -15.26 -26.50
CA LEU A 248 2.57 -14.43 -26.64
C LEU A 248 3.80 -15.16 -26.12
N ALA A 249 4.72 -15.52 -27.02
CA ALA A 249 6.01 -16.11 -26.65
C ALA A 249 6.85 -15.12 -25.83
N CYS A 250 7.52 -15.62 -24.80
CA CYS A 250 8.32 -14.79 -23.90
C CYS A 250 9.65 -15.43 -23.54
N ARG A 251 10.60 -14.60 -23.08
CA ARG A 251 11.86 -15.07 -22.48
C ARG A 251 11.78 -15.12 -20.95
N ALA A 252 11.09 -14.15 -20.36
CA ALA A 252 10.78 -14.06 -18.95
C ALA A 252 9.46 -13.32 -18.75
N VAL A 253 8.85 -13.48 -17.59
CA VAL A 253 7.59 -12.84 -17.20
C VAL A 253 7.77 -12.10 -15.89
N VAL A 254 7.26 -10.87 -15.83
CA VAL A 254 7.12 -10.10 -14.59
C VAL A 254 5.65 -9.91 -14.30
N VAL A 255 5.17 -10.45 -13.18
CA VAL A 255 3.78 -10.35 -12.74
C VAL A 255 3.62 -9.19 -11.76
N GLY A 256 2.74 -8.25 -12.08
CA GLY A 256 2.40 -7.08 -11.27
C GLY A 256 0.90 -6.77 -11.32
N ALA A 257 0.07 -7.79 -11.13
CA ALA A 257 -1.39 -7.71 -11.28
C ALA A 257 -2.12 -7.28 -9.98
N GLY A 258 -1.39 -7.05 -8.89
CA GLY A 258 -1.92 -6.79 -7.56
C GLY A 258 -2.17 -8.08 -6.78
N ALA A 259 -2.07 -8.04 -5.45
CA ALA A 259 -1.88 -9.25 -4.65
C ALA A 259 -2.89 -10.38 -4.90
N VAL A 260 -4.17 -10.02 -4.99
CA VAL A 260 -5.25 -10.99 -5.23
C VAL A 260 -5.22 -11.53 -6.67
N ASN A 261 -5.04 -10.67 -7.67
CA ASN A 261 -5.08 -11.07 -9.08
C ASN A 261 -3.78 -11.77 -9.53
N THR A 262 -2.64 -11.45 -8.91
CA THR A 262 -1.38 -12.21 -9.06
C THR A 262 -1.56 -13.64 -8.55
N ALA A 263 -2.18 -13.83 -7.38
CA ALA A 263 -2.49 -15.17 -6.86
C ALA A 263 -3.42 -15.94 -7.80
N ARG A 264 -4.52 -15.29 -8.24
CA ARG A 264 -5.48 -15.87 -9.19
C ARG A 264 -4.80 -16.34 -10.47
N LEU A 265 -3.97 -15.49 -11.10
CA LEU A 265 -3.26 -15.84 -12.33
C LEU A 265 -2.34 -17.05 -12.13
N LEU A 266 -1.54 -17.05 -11.07
CA LEU A 266 -0.60 -18.14 -10.80
C LEU A 266 -1.31 -19.45 -10.44
N LEU A 267 -2.43 -19.39 -9.70
CA LEU A 267 -3.27 -20.56 -9.40
C LEU A 267 -3.95 -21.13 -10.65
N ALA A 268 -4.35 -20.26 -11.59
CA ALA A 268 -4.92 -20.66 -12.88
C ALA A 268 -3.86 -21.21 -13.85
N SER A 269 -2.59 -20.91 -13.62
CA SER A 269 -1.46 -21.33 -14.48
C SER A 269 -0.99 -22.75 -14.17
N GLN A 270 -1.82 -23.73 -14.51
CA GLN A 270 -1.60 -25.14 -14.17
C GLN A 270 -0.88 -25.90 -15.27
N SER A 271 -0.25 -27.01 -14.87
CA SER A 271 0.31 -28.02 -15.77
C SER A 271 0.39 -29.36 -15.04
N ASP A 272 0.76 -30.44 -15.73
CA ASP A 272 0.94 -31.75 -15.10
C ASP A 272 1.97 -31.73 -13.95
N GLU A 273 3.06 -30.96 -14.09
CA GLU A 273 4.06 -30.77 -13.01
C GLU A 273 3.56 -29.83 -11.88
N PHE A 274 2.57 -28.98 -12.17
CA PHE A 274 2.09 -27.94 -11.28
C PHE A 274 0.55 -27.93 -11.23
N PRO A 275 -0.09 -29.00 -10.73
CA PRO A 275 -1.54 -29.17 -10.76
C PRO A 275 -2.29 -28.19 -9.84
N ASP A 276 -1.60 -27.59 -8.88
CA ASP A 276 -2.15 -26.63 -7.91
C ASP A 276 -1.69 -25.19 -8.15
N GLY A 277 -1.28 -24.89 -9.40
CA GLY A 277 -0.80 -23.57 -9.82
C GLY A 277 0.71 -23.51 -9.99
N LEU A 278 1.15 -22.59 -10.84
CA LEU A 278 2.53 -22.53 -11.34
C LEU A 278 3.54 -22.49 -10.19
N GLY A 279 4.45 -23.46 -10.16
CA GLY A 279 5.52 -23.52 -9.17
C GLY A 279 5.09 -23.74 -7.72
N ASN A 280 3.82 -24.11 -7.45
CA ASN A 280 3.27 -24.28 -6.11
C ASN A 280 3.67 -25.63 -5.47
N THR A 281 4.98 -25.88 -5.36
CA THR A 281 5.51 -27.18 -4.91
C THR A 281 5.29 -27.47 -3.43
N GLU A 282 5.15 -26.43 -2.61
CA GLU A 282 4.96 -26.53 -1.14
C GLU A 282 3.54 -26.15 -0.69
N GLY A 283 2.63 -25.89 -1.65
CA GLY A 283 1.25 -25.55 -1.35
C GLY A 283 1.05 -24.17 -0.69
N VAL A 284 2.02 -23.26 -0.81
CA VAL A 284 2.00 -21.92 -0.16
C VAL A 284 1.50 -20.80 -1.07
N LEU A 285 1.30 -21.05 -2.37
CA LEU A 285 0.72 -20.06 -3.30
C LEU A 285 -0.69 -19.67 -2.86
N GLY A 286 -0.98 -18.37 -2.84
CA GLY A 286 -2.25 -17.81 -2.42
C GLY A 286 -2.42 -17.70 -0.91
N ARG A 287 -1.54 -18.30 -0.09
CA ARG A 287 -1.59 -18.25 1.38
C ARG A 287 -0.85 -17.05 1.94
N TYR A 288 -0.91 -16.88 3.27
CA TYR A 288 -0.29 -15.76 4.00
C TYR A 288 -0.79 -14.39 3.56
N LEU A 289 -2.01 -14.34 3.03
CA LEU A 289 -2.66 -13.08 2.70
C LEU A 289 -2.79 -12.23 3.96
N HIS A 290 -2.39 -10.98 3.85
CA HIS A 290 -2.57 -9.99 4.90
C HIS A 290 -2.95 -8.65 4.25
N ASP A 291 -3.61 -7.81 5.04
CA ASP A 291 -3.91 -6.40 4.79
C ASP A 291 -3.50 -5.60 6.03
N HIS A 292 -3.63 -4.28 6.02
CA HIS A 292 -3.54 -3.52 7.25
C HIS A 292 -4.89 -3.48 7.98
N PRO A 293 -4.93 -3.92 9.25
CA PRO A 293 -5.92 -3.44 10.20
C PRO A 293 -6.01 -1.91 10.14
N LEU A 294 -7.22 -1.37 9.98
CA LEU A 294 -7.43 0.06 9.81
C LEU A 294 -8.51 0.53 10.77
N ALA A 295 -8.26 1.65 11.43
CA ALA A 295 -9.26 2.38 12.21
C ALA A 295 -9.29 3.85 11.82
N LYS A 296 -10.46 4.47 11.99
CA LYS A 296 -10.66 5.91 11.84
C LYS A 296 -10.90 6.51 13.22
N LEU A 297 -10.13 7.54 13.55
CA LEU A 297 -10.26 8.33 14.77
C LEU A 297 -10.51 9.79 14.40
N ILE A 298 -11.53 10.41 14.99
CA ILE A 298 -11.75 11.86 14.94
C ILE A 298 -11.78 12.38 16.37
N VAL A 299 -10.97 13.40 16.65
CA VAL A 299 -10.80 13.98 17.98
C VAL A 299 -11.17 15.45 17.94
N ASP A 300 -12.07 15.87 18.82
CA ASP A 300 -12.35 17.27 19.12
C ASP A 300 -11.30 17.84 20.07
N LEU A 301 -10.90 19.08 19.83
CA LEU A 301 -9.87 19.79 20.59
C LEU A 301 -10.45 21.09 21.15
N ASP A 302 -9.97 21.51 22.33
CA ASP A 302 -10.36 22.79 22.94
C ASP A 302 -9.74 24.02 22.25
N ARG A 303 -8.64 23.80 21.51
CA ARG A 303 -7.95 24.81 20.68
C ARG A 303 -7.67 24.29 19.28
N ARG A 304 -7.53 25.22 18.34
CA ARG A 304 -7.28 24.89 16.93
C ARG A 304 -5.83 24.47 16.68
N ILE A 305 -5.65 23.37 15.94
CA ILE A 305 -4.36 22.85 15.51
C ILE A 305 -4.19 22.99 13.99
N ALA A 306 -2.95 23.21 13.54
CA ALA A 306 -2.58 23.16 12.13
C ALA A 306 -2.77 21.76 11.54
N ILE A 307 -3.41 21.69 10.37
CA ILE A 307 -3.76 20.44 9.67
C ILE A 307 -2.93 20.19 8.39
N HIS A 308 -1.94 21.05 8.13
CA HIS A 308 -1.04 20.94 6.99
C HIS A 308 0.36 21.45 7.35
N PRO A 309 1.45 20.78 6.92
CA PRO A 309 1.47 19.48 6.22
C PRO A 309 0.89 18.35 7.07
N ALA A 310 0.51 17.25 6.42
CA ALA A 310 -0.03 16.12 7.13
C ALA A 310 1.04 15.44 8.00
N ALA A 311 0.70 15.09 9.23
CA ALA A 311 1.61 14.47 10.18
C ALA A 311 1.50 12.93 10.19
N TYR A 312 2.60 12.27 10.50
CA TYR A 312 2.71 10.84 10.74
C TYR A 312 3.24 10.62 12.15
N LEU A 313 2.44 9.96 12.99
CA LEU A 313 2.84 9.47 14.29
C LEU A 313 3.26 8.00 14.13
N THR A 314 4.55 7.71 14.26
CA THR A 314 5.09 6.37 14.05
C THR A 314 4.58 5.36 15.07
N ARG A 315 4.71 4.07 14.76
CA ARG A 315 4.68 2.98 15.75
C ARG A 315 5.67 3.21 16.92
N PRO A 316 5.48 2.53 18.07
CA PRO A 316 6.52 2.46 19.11
C PRO A 316 7.79 1.81 18.58
N SER A 317 8.90 2.06 19.29
CA SER A 317 10.15 1.33 19.14
C SER A 317 9.97 -0.18 19.39
N LEU A 318 10.84 -1.00 18.80
CA LEU A 318 10.73 -2.46 18.83
C LEU A 318 10.69 -3.06 20.24
N ASP A 319 11.44 -2.50 21.19
CA ASP A 319 11.47 -2.92 22.60
C ASP A 319 10.10 -2.78 23.31
N ARG A 320 9.22 -1.94 22.76
CA ARG A 320 7.88 -1.65 23.31
C ARG A 320 6.75 -2.25 22.47
N ALA A 321 7.07 -2.80 21.31
CA ALA A 321 6.12 -3.37 20.38
C ALA A 321 6.18 -4.90 20.42
N GLU A 322 5.01 -5.51 20.47
CA GLU A 322 4.86 -6.94 20.22
C GLU A 322 5.21 -7.23 18.75
N PRO A 323 5.98 -8.30 18.45
CA PRO A 323 6.37 -8.61 17.08
C PRO A 323 5.16 -8.72 16.15
N LEU A 324 5.17 -7.96 15.05
CA LEU A 324 4.08 -7.91 14.06
C LEU A 324 2.72 -7.39 14.55
N TYR A 325 2.66 -6.79 15.74
CA TYR A 325 1.46 -6.14 16.27
C TYR A 325 1.77 -4.71 16.75
N ALA A 326 1.88 -3.81 15.79
CA ALA A 326 2.12 -2.39 16.00
C ALA A 326 1.19 -1.54 15.11
N ALA A 327 1.01 -0.27 15.46
CA ALA A 327 0.21 0.65 14.66
C ALA A 327 0.75 2.09 14.71
N ALA A 328 0.46 2.83 13.64
CA ALA A 328 0.83 4.22 13.43
C ALA A 328 -0.39 5.08 13.08
N GLY A 329 -0.34 6.35 13.47
CA GLY A 329 -1.37 7.34 13.19
C GLY A 329 -1.01 8.22 12.00
N PHE A 330 -1.79 8.14 10.92
CA PHE A 330 -1.70 9.02 9.77
C PHE A 330 -2.72 10.14 9.92
N GLN A 331 -2.25 11.36 10.17
CA GLN A 331 -3.13 12.51 10.22
C GLN A 331 -3.71 12.75 8.82
N TRP A 332 -5.03 12.86 8.74
CA TRP A 332 -5.72 13.23 7.52
C TRP A 332 -6.65 14.40 7.77
N THR A 333 -6.84 15.20 6.72
CA THR A 333 -7.91 16.19 6.67
C THR A 333 -8.41 16.27 5.26
N GLY A 334 -9.74 16.22 5.09
CA GLY A 334 -10.34 16.35 3.78
C GLY A 334 -10.08 17.73 3.16
N THR A 335 -9.79 17.78 1.86
CA THR A 335 -9.52 19.04 1.15
C THR A 335 -10.64 20.04 1.29
N ALA A 336 -11.90 19.58 1.25
CA ALA A 336 -13.07 20.43 1.48
C ALA A 336 -13.04 21.11 2.86
N MET A 337 -12.54 20.44 3.88
CA MET A 337 -12.40 21.00 5.23
C MET A 337 -11.28 22.04 5.29
N ARG A 338 -10.17 21.80 4.59
CA ARG A 338 -9.09 22.79 4.46
C ARG A 338 -9.58 24.05 3.73
N ALA A 339 -10.33 23.91 2.63
CA ALA A 339 -10.94 25.04 1.94
C ALA A 339 -11.95 25.81 2.83
N LYS A 340 -12.83 25.09 3.55
CA LYS A 340 -13.76 25.70 4.51
C LYS A 340 -13.04 26.46 5.63
N SER A 341 -11.86 26.02 6.06
CA SER A 341 -11.07 26.73 7.08
C SER A 341 -10.62 28.12 6.61
N VAL A 342 -10.27 28.27 5.33
CA VAL A 342 -9.92 29.54 4.71
C VAL A 342 -11.11 30.48 4.71
N LEU A 343 -12.28 30.00 4.27
CA LEU A 343 -13.53 30.77 4.25
C LEU A 343 -13.98 31.22 5.66
N ARG A 344 -13.61 30.47 6.70
CA ARG A 344 -13.92 30.79 8.11
C ARG A 344 -12.83 31.64 8.79
N GLY A 345 -11.91 32.24 8.04
CA GLY A 345 -10.85 33.11 8.59
C GLY A 345 -9.81 32.39 9.45
N THR A 346 -9.71 31.06 9.34
CA THR A 346 -8.77 30.23 10.12
C THR A 346 -8.00 29.29 9.19
N PRO A 347 -7.30 29.83 8.18
CA PRO A 347 -6.71 29.06 7.10
C PRO A 347 -5.77 27.98 7.64
N GLY A 348 -6.09 26.72 7.34
CA GLY A 348 -5.26 25.57 7.70
C GLY A 348 -5.30 25.17 9.19
N ARG A 349 -6.26 25.67 9.97
CA ARG A 349 -6.39 25.33 11.41
C ARG A 349 -7.82 24.91 11.79
N LEU A 350 -7.97 23.76 12.45
CA LEU A 350 -9.26 23.19 12.82
C LEU A 350 -9.36 22.88 14.33
N PRO A 351 -10.56 22.98 14.94
CA PRO A 351 -10.81 22.60 16.34
C PRO A 351 -11.03 21.08 16.52
N TRP A 352 -10.66 20.29 15.52
CA TRP A 352 -10.73 18.84 15.53
C TRP A 352 -9.68 18.30 14.56
N ILE A 353 -9.28 17.06 14.76
CA ILE A 353 -8.26 16.38 13.95
C ILE A 353 -8.65 14.94 13.67
N GLY A 354 -8.34 14.46 12.46
CA GLY A 354 -8.61 13.09 12.04
C GLY A 354 -7.33 12.28 11.89
N PHE A 355 -7.37 11.02 12.29
CA PHE A 355 -6.33 10.03 12.07
C PHE A 355 -6.92 8.79 11.38
N ASN A 356 -6.17 8.23 10.44
CA ASN A 356 -6.27 6.83 10.07
C ASN A 356 -5.20 6.12 10.90
N ILE A 357 -5.61 5.21 11.77
CA ILE A 357 -4.69 4.36 12.51
C ILE A 357 -4.55 3.07 11.71
N VAL A 358 -3.34 2.83 11.21
CA VAL A 358 -3.02 1.66 10.41
C VAL A 358 -2.17 0.76 11.28
N GLY A 359 -2.54 -0.51 11.36
CA GLY A 359 -1.85 -1.51 12.14
C GLY A 359 -1.22 -2.58 11.27
N THR A 360 -0.53 -3.49 11.92
CA THR A 360 0.03 -4.71 11.33
C THR A 360 -0.81 -5.91 11.74
N MET A 361 -0.81 -6.95 10.91
CA MET A 361 -1.31 -8.27 11.27
C MET A 361 -0.27 -9.31 10.87
N ALA A 362 0.00 -10.27 11.77
CA ALA A 362 0.87 -11.38 11.45
C ALA A 362 0.26 -12.22 10.29
N PRO A 363 1.02 -12.50 9.21
CA PRO A 363 0.52 -13.33 8.12
C PRO A 363 0.22 -14.77 8.58
N SER A 364 -1.02 -15.23 8.40
CA SER A 364 -1.41 -16.61 8.71
C SER A 364 -1.45 -17.47 7.45
N CYS A 365 -0.98 -18.72 7.54
CA CYS A 365 -1.07 -19.70 6.44
C CYS A 365 -2.52 -20.09 6.08
N GLU A 366 -3.47 -19.82 6.97
CA GLU A 366 -4.91 -20.02 6.74
C GLU A 366 -5.51 -18.88 5.91
N ASN A 367 -4.97 -17.66 6.06
CA ASN A 367 -5.41 -16.53 5.27
C ASN A 367 -4.91 -16.67 3.84
N GLY A 368 -5.79 -16.50 2.88
CA GLY A 368 -5.43 -16.66 1.48
C GLY A 368 -6.54 -16.45 0.49
N VAL A 369 -6.15 -16.65 -0.76
CA VAL A 369 -7.00 -16.64 -1.94
C VAL A 369 -6.89 -17.98 -2.63
N THR A 370 -8.03 -18.59 -2.97
CA THR A 370 -8.11 -19.81 -3.77
C THR A 370 -9.09 -19.64 -4.92
N LEU A 371 -9.05 -20.58 -5.87
CA LEU A 371 -10.01 -20.63 -6.98
C LEU A 371 -11.06 -21.69 -6.70
N ASP A 372 -12.34 -21.32 -6.80
CA ASP A 372 -13.44 -22.26 -6.90
C ASP A 372 -13.65 -22.59 -8.38
N ARG A 373 -13.28 -23.81 -8.76
CA ARG A 373 -13.35 -24.28 -10.16
C ARG A 373 -14.74 -24.75 -10.57
N GLN A 374 -15.66 -24.94 -9.62
CA GLN A 374 -17.03 -25.34 -9.92
C GLN A 374 -17.93 -24.14 -10.22
N ARG A 375 -17.49 -22.94 -9.83
CA ARG A 375 -18.21 -21.69 -10.08
C ARG A 375 -17.42 -20.81 -11.03
N ALA A 376 -18.12 -20.17 -11.96
CA ALA A 376 -17.54 -19.15 -12.83
C ALA A 376 -17.70 -17.76 -12.21
N ALA A 377 -16.66 -16.95 -12.31
CA ALA A 377 -16.66 -15.50 -12.11
C ALA A 377 -17.46 -14.80 -13.22
N THR A 378 -17.67 -13.49 -13.08
CA THR A 378 -18.44 -12.70 -14.06
C THR A 378 -17.75 -12.65 -15.44
N ASP A 379 -16.42 -12.79 -15.46
CA ASP A 379 -15.61 -12.81 -16.69
C ASP A 379 -15.41 -14.22 -17.28
N GLY A 380 -16.10 -15.23 -16.73
CA GLY A 380 -16.02 -16.63 -17.16
C GLY A 380 -14.83 -17.42 -16.61
N SER A 381 -13.90 -16.78 -15.90
CA SER A 381 -12.82 -17.48 -15.20
C SER A 381 -13.31 -18.21 -13.95
N PRO A 382 -12.50 -19.07 -13.30
CA PRO A 382 -12.85 -19.65 -12.00
C PRO A 382 -13.15 -18.56 -10.95
N ALA A 383 -14.20 -18.76 -10.17
CA ALA A 383 -14.59 -17.84 -9.11
C ALA A 383 -13.53 -17.76 -8.01
N LEU A 384 -13.45 -16.61 -7.36
CA LEU A 384 -12.47 -16.37 -6.30
C LEU A 384 -13.06 -16.73 -4.95
N THR A 385 -12.27 -17.40 -4.10
CA THR A 385 -12.56 -17.53 -2.68
C THR A 385 -11.53 -16.75 -1.87
N LEU A 386 -12.00 -15.88 -0.98
CA LEU A 386 -11.21 -15.11 -0.03
C LEU A 386 -11.42 -15.67 1.39
N HIS A 387 -10.35 -16.14 2.00
CA HIS A 387 -10.28 -16.46 3.42
C HIS A 387 -9.37 -15.45 4.10
N ILE A 388 -9.92 -14.47 4.82
CA ILE A 388 -9.12 -13.57 5.65
C ILE A 388 -9.77 -13.36 7.00
N ARG A 389 -9.01 -13.62 8.06
CA ARG A 389 -9.35 -13.28 9.43
C ARG A 389 -8.27 -12.36 9.99
N ARG A 390 -8.72 -11.24 10.55
CA ARG A 390 -7.87 -10.38 11.36
C ARG A 390 -7.80 -10.94 12.79
N PRO A 391 -6.60 -11.09 13.36
CA PRO A 391 -6.45 -11.57 14.73
C PRO A 391 -6.81 -10.46 15.75
N PRO A 392 -7.33 -10.78 16.95
CA PRO A 392 -7.70 -9.79 17.96
C PRO A 392 -6.55 -8.88 18.40
N GLU A 393 -5.31 -9.38 18.40
CA GLU A 393 -4.09 -8.66 18.76
C GLU A 393 -3.87 -7.43 17.85
N SER A 394 -4.27 -7.54 16.58
CA SER A 394 -4.25 -6.41 15.65
C SER A 394 -5.22 -5.30 16.07
N ASP A 395 -6.42 -5.63 16.52
CA ASP A 395 -7.40 -4.64 16.96
C ASP A 395 -6.97 -4.00 18.29
N ALA A 396 -6.40 -4.79 19.21
CA ALA A 396 -5.80 -4.28 20.44
C ALA A 396 -4.66 -3.28 20.16
N ALA A 397 -3.82 -3.53 19.15
CA ALA A 397 -2.77 -2.59 18.74
C ALA A 397 -3.32 -1.26 18.20
N LEU A 398 -4.47 -1.29 17.49
CA LEU A 398 -5.16 -0.10 17.01
C LEU A 398 -5.74 0.72 18.18
N GLU A 399 -6.40 0.05 19.13
CA GLU A 399 -6.98 0.68 20.32
C GLU A 399 -5.91 1.30 21.21
N LYS A 400 -4.81 0.59 21.45
CA LYS A 400 -3.67 1.13 22.18
C LYS A 400 -3.11 2.38 21.51
N THR A 401 -3.01 2.39 20.18
CA THR A 401 -2.51 3.56 19.45
C THR A 401 -3.50 4.72 19.45
N ARG A 402 -4.81 4.46 19.48
CA ARG A 402 -5.83 5.51 19.73
C ARG A 402 -5.59 6.16 21.09
N ASP A 403 -5.42 5.35 22.12
CA ASP A 403 -5.25 5.84 23.49
C ASP A 403 -3.94 6.64 23.63
N ASP A 404 -2.85 6.16 23.03
CA ASP A 404 -1.58 6.89 22.96
C ASP A 404 -1.72 8.25 22.25
N ILE A 405 -2.49 8.33 21.14
CA ILE A 405 -2.75 9.59 20.44
C ILE A 405 -3.51 10.58 21.35
N LEU A 406 -4.53 10.11 22.07
CA LEU A 406 -5.30 10.94 22.98
C LEU A 406 -4.45 11.41 24.16
N GLU A 407 -3.62 10.55 24.73
CA GLU A 407 -2.68 10.93 25.80
C GLU A 407 -1.70 12.01 25.31
N LEU A 408 -1.08 11.80 24.14
CA LEU A 408 -0.12 12.74 23.55
C LEU A 408 -0.76 14.11 23.26
N LEU A 409 -1.99 14.14 22.73
CA LEU A 409 -2.74 15.38 22.54
C LEU A 409 -3.05 16.07 23.87
N GLY A 410 -3.40 15.30 24.92
CA GLY A 410 -3.65 15.80 26.27
C GLY A 410 -2.41 16.44 26.88
N ARG A 411 -1.26 15.76 26.82
CA ARG A 411 0.04 16.24 27.32
C ARG A 411 0.49 17.50 26.59
N ALA A 412 0.20 17.61 25.30
CA ALA A 412 0.46 18.81 24.51
C ALA A 412 -0.57 19.95 24.74
N GLY A 413 -1.56 19.75 25.62
CA GLY A 413 -2.50 20.78 26.06
C GLY A 413 -3.65 21.07 25.10
N PHE A 414 -4.15 20.06 24.37
CA PHE A 414 -5.25 20.21 23.40
C PHE A 414 -6.64 19.73 23.88
N GLY A 415 -6.77 19.29 25.14
CA GLY A 415 -8.04 18.83 25.73
C GLY A 415 -8.84 17.85 24.83
N PRO A 416 -8.25 16.72 24.41
CA PRO A 416 -8.83 15.87 23.37
C PRO A 416 -10.10 15.15 23.85
N ARG A 417 -11.12 15.13 22.98
CA ARG A 417 -12.35 14.33 23.17
C ARG A 417 -12.63 13.52 21.92
N THR A 418 -12.80 12.21 22.07
CA THR A 418 -13.14 11.34 20.94
C THR A 418 -14.51 11.70 20.39
N ARG A 419 -14.54 12.18 19.15
CA ARG A 419 -15.78 12.41 18.39
C ARG A 419 -16.22 11.14 17.67
N PHE A 420 -15.26 10.38 17.14
CA PHE A 420 -15.52 9.16 16.39
C PHE A 420 -14.37 8.17 16.57
N TRP A 421 -14.72 6.89 16.74
CA TRP A 421 -13.83 5.74 16.69
C TRP A 421 -14.53 4.62 15.93
N GLY A 422 -13.86 4.02 14.95
CA GLY A 422 -14.40 2.90 14.20
C GLY A 422 -13.32 2.06 13.55
N LEU A 423 -13.43 0.75 13.71
CA LEU A 423 -12.60 -0.24 13.02
C LEU A 423 -13.20 -0.50 11.63
N GLU A 424 -12.34 -0.56 10.62
CA GLU A 424 -12.72 -0.91 9.26
C GLU A 424 -12.61 -2.43 9.05
N PRO A 425 -13.47 -3.05 8.23
CA PRO A 425 -13.35 -4.46 7.88
C PRO A 425 -12.05 -4.74 7.08
N PRO A 426 -11.57 -6.00 7.05
CA PRO A 426 -10.41 -6.37 6.25
C PRO A 426 -10.59 -6.01 4.78
N GLY A 427 -9.52 -5.52 4.13
CA GLY A 427 -9.53 -5.10 2.73
C GLY A 427 -9.81 -3.62 2.50
N ASN A 428 -10.37 -2.90 3.49
CA ASN A 428 -10.64 -1.46 3.38
C ASN A 428 -9.39 -0.59 3.42
N SER A 429 -8.26 -1.15 3.87
CA SER A 429 -6.96 -0.49 3.75
C SER A 429 -6.47 -0.51 2.30
N ILE A 430 -6.96 -1.44 1.47
CA ILE A 430 -6.58 -1.62 0.07
C ILE A 430 -5.07 -1.92 -0.08
N HIS A 431 -4.50 -2.61 0.91
CA HIS A 431 -3.08 -2.99 0.96
C HIS A 431 -2.89 -4.50 1.08
N PHE A 432 -3.72 -5.29 0.39
CA PHE A 432 -3.50 -6.73 0.31
C PHE A 432 -2.08 -7.08 -0.16
N ALA A 433 -1.49 -8.07 0.49
CA ALA A 433 -0.10 -8.48 0.30
C ALA A 433 0.11 -9.97 0.65
N GLY A 434 1.26 -10.52 0.28
CA GLY A 434 1.76 -11.80 0.78
C GLY A 434 1.33 -13.08 0.05
N THR A 435 0.39 -12.99 -0.90
CA THR A 435 -0.16 -14.16 -1.62
C THR A 435 0.86 -14.94 -2.47
N CYS A 436 2.04 -14.37 -2.73
CA CYS A 436 3.15 -15.03 -3.39
C CYS A 436 4.45 -14.55 -2.73
N ARG A 437 4.53 -14.64 -1.39
CA ARG A 437 5.56 -13.95 -0.61
C ARG A 437 6.98 -14.46 -0.84
N MET A 438 7.96 -13.59 -0.59
CA MET A 438 9.38 -13.95 -0.54
C MET A 438 9.72 -14.70 0.74
N HIS A 439 10.61 -15.69 0.59
CA HIS A 439 11.28 -16.37 1.70
C HIS A 439 12.52 -17.11 1.19
N SER A 440 13.55 -17.29 2.03
CA SER A 440 14.78 -18.02 1.65
C SER A 440 14.52 -19.50 1.34
N SER A 441 13.61 -20.10 2.10
CA SER A 441 13.11 -21.47 1.93
C SER A 441 11.75 -21.51 1.21
N PRO A 442 11.58 -22.40 0.21
CA PRO A 442 10.30 -22.56 -0.51
C PRO A 442 9.16 -23.04 0.39
N ARG A 443 9.47 -23.69 1.52
CA ARG A 443 8.49 -24.13 2.52
C ARG A 443 7.61 -23.00 3.06
N PHE A 444 8.15 -21.78 3.08
CA PHE A 444 7.47 -20.62 3.64
C PHE A 444 7.14 -19.56 2.59
N GLY A 445 7.63 -19.64 1.35
CA GLY A 445 7.38 -18.60 0.37
C GLY A 445 7.65 -19.06 -1.06
N MET A 446 6.95 -18.45 -2.01
CA MET A 446 7.06 -18.82 -3.42
C MET A 446 8.31 -18.23 -4.08
N LEU A 447 8.80 -17.11 -3.56
CA LEU A 447 9.85 -16.31 -4.19
C LEU A 447 11.15 -16.32 -3.40
N ASP A 448 12.27 -16.24 -4.10
CA ASP A 448 13.59 -15.99 -3.54
C ASP A 448 13.82 -14.51 -3.19
N ALA A 449 15.03 -14.20 -2.73
CA ALA A 449 15.45 -12.85 -2.35
C ALA A 449 15.44 -11.82 -3.50
N TRP A 450 15.22 -12.23 -4.75
CA TRP A 450 15.19 -11.39 -5.95
C TRP A 450 13.80 -11.36 -6.60
N ASN A 451 12.75 -11.66 -5.83
CA ASN A 451 11.36 -11.71 -6.30
C ASN A 451 11.10 -12.78 -7.38
N ARG A 452 11.96 -13.79 -7.52
CA ARG A 452 11.78 -14.85 -8.53
C ARG A 452 11.24 -16.11 -7.93
N MET A 453 10.38 -16.81 -8.66
CA MET A 453 9.84 -18.07 -8.17
C MET A 453 10.95 -19.10 -8.02
N HIS A 454 10.96 -19.82 -6.89
CA HIS A 454 11.96 -20.87 -6.61
C HIS A 454 11.94 -21.97 -7.67
N ALA A 455 10.75 -22.42 -8.04
CA ALA A 455 10.54 -23.50 -9.00
C ALA A 455 10.57 -23.05 -10.48
N VAL A 456 10.30 -21.77 -10.74
CA VAL A 456 10.09 -21.22 -12.10
C VAL A 456 10.93 -19.95 -12.28
N ARG A 457 12.22 -20.13 -12.56
CA ARG A 457 13.24 -19.07 -12.49
C ARG A 457 13.05 -17.91 -13.47
N ASN A 458 12.24 -18.09 -14.52
CA ASN A 458 11.93 -17.04 -15.49
C ASN A 458 10.68 -16.22 -15.15
N VAL A 459 10.06 -16.46 -13.99
CA VAL A 459 8.93 -15.69 -13.50
C VAL A 459 9.34 -14.91 -12.27
N MET A 460 9.12 -13.60 -12.33
CA MET A 460 9.31 -12.65 -11.25
C MET A 460 7.95 -12.07 -10.84
N VAL A 461 7.73 -11.83 -9.54
CA VAL A 461 6.53 -11.17 -9.02
C VAL A 461 6.91 -9.83 -8.37
N ALA A 462 6.44 -8.74 -8.94
CA ALA A 462 6.92 -7.39 -8.64
C ALA A 462 6.04 -6.62 -7.63
N ASP A 463 4.80 -7.05 -7.42
CA ASP A 463 3.82 -6.33 -6.59
C ASP A 463 3.83 -6.79 -5.11
N SER A 464 2.86 -6.31 -4.33
CA SER A 464 2.74 -6.60 -2.90
C SER A 464 2.48 -8.09 -2.58
N SER A 465 2.15 -8.94 -3.56
CA SER A 465 2.18 -10.39 -3.36
C SER A 465 3.50 -10.88 -2.81
N ALA A 466 4.61 -10.23 -3.19
CA ALA A 466 5.96 -10.62 -2.79
C ALA A 466 6.31 -10.31 -1.32
N PHE A 467 5.47 -9.55 -0.60
CA PHE A 467 5.82 -9.08 0.74
C PHE A 467 5.72 -10.22 1.76
N THR A 468 6.79 -10.44 2.54
CA THR A 468 6.77 -11.45 3.61
C THR A 468 5.87 -11.03 4.76
N THR A 469 5.88 -9.74 5.12
CA THR A 469 5.01 -9.11 6.12
C THR A 469 4.59 -7.71 5.68
N GLY A 470 3.56 -7.13 6.31
CA GLY A 470 3.09 -5.78 6.06
C GLY A 470 3.27 -4.91 7.31
N PRO A 471 4.34 -4.09 7.41
CA PRO A 471 4.41 -3.05 8.42
C PRO A 471 3.37 -1.97 8.09
N GLU A 472 2.96 -1.17 9.08
CA GLU A 472 1.84 -0.22 9.05
C GLU A 472 1.93 0.94 8.03
N LYS A 473 2.88 0.86 7.09
CA LYS A 473 3.26 1.84 6.08
C LYS A 473 2.63 1.50 4.74
N ASN A 474 2.19 2.51 4.00
CA ASN A 474 1.66 2.29 2.66
C ASN A 474 2.69 1.60 1.74
N PRO A 475 2.30 0.54 1.01
CA PRO A 475 3.26 -0.40 0.41
C PRO A 475 3.86 0.08 -0.92
N VAL A 476 3.31 1.13 -1.54
CA VAL A 476 3.57 1.44 -2.96
C VAL A 476 5.04 1.73 -3.25
N VAL A 477 5.70 2.58 -2.45
CA VAL A 477 7.10 2.93 -2.70
C VAL A 477 8.03 1.73 -2.48
N THR A 478 7.73 0.88 -1.50
CA THR A 478 8.44 -0.39 -1.25
C THR A 478 8.25 -1.37 -2.41
N ALA A 479 7.03 -1.51 -2.92
CA ALA A 479 6.75 -2.36 -4.08
C ALA A 479 7.49 -1.87 -5.33
N MET A 480 7.57 -0.55 -5.54
CA MET A 480 8.37 0.04 -6.62
C MET A 480 9.86 -0.24 -6.42
N ALA A 481 10.40 -0.08 -5.21
CA ALA A 481 11.82 -0.35 -4.92
C ALA A 481 12.19 -1.83 -5.15
N LEU A 482 11.35 -2.76 -4.68
CA LEU A 482 11.50 -4.20 -4.93
C LEU A 482 11.45 -4.52 -6.43
N SER A 483 10.47 -3.95 -7.14
CA SER A 483 10.32 -4.11 -8.59
C SER A 483 11.54 -3.62 -9.36
N ALA A 484 12.05 -2.43 -9.03
CA ALA A 484 13.27 -1.88 -9.64
C ALA A 484 14.49 -2.79 -9.40
N ARG A 485 14.71 -3.22 -8.14
CA ARG A 485 15.81 -4.10 -7.74
C ARG A 485 15.80 -5.42 -8.49
N ALA A 486 14.66 -6.09 -8.52
CA ALA A 486 14.53 -7.40 -9.14
C ALA A 486 14.56 -7.31 -10.67
N SER A 487 14.07 -6.21 -11.26
CA SER A 487 14.14 -5.94 -12.70
C SER A 487 15.57 -5.71 -13.18
N ASP A 488 16.39 -4.97 -12.42
CA ASP A 488 17.81 -4.83 -12.72
C ASP A 488 18.53 -6.19 -12.70
N LYS A 489 18.28 -7.01 -11.67
CA LYS A 489 18.84 -8.36 -11.58
C LYS A 489 18.38 -9.24 -12.74
N LEU A 490 17.10 -9.18 -13.12
CA LEU A 490 16.56 -9.89 -14.29
C LEU A 490 17.27 -9.45 -15.57
N ALA A 491 17.41 -8.15 -15.80
CA ALA A 491 18.10 -7.63 -16.98
C ALA A 491 19.57 -8.10 -17.05
N ARG A 492 20.29 -8.08 -15.93
CA ARG A 492 21.67 -8.61 -15.85
C ARG A 492 21.74 -10.08 -16.21
N ASP A 493 20.84 -10.89 -15.67
CA ASP A 493 20.85 -12.33 -15.92
C ASP A 493 20.54 -12.66 -17.37
N LEU A 494 19.57 -11.96 -17.96
CA LEU A 494 19.21 -12.09 -19.37
C LEU A 494 20.33 -11.66 -20.34
N ARG A 495 21.26 -10.79 -19.90
CA ARG A 495 22.47 -10.44 -20.66
C ARG A 495 23.60 -11.46 -20.47
N SER A 496 23.75 -11.99 -19.26
CA SER A 496 24.90 -12.83 -18.90
C SER A 496 24.83 -14.27 -19.42
N ARG A 497 23.64 -14.83 -19.67
CA ARG A 497 23.45 -16.21 -20.18
C ARG A 497 22.13 -16.38 -20.95
N PRO A 498 22.04 -17.22 -21.99
CA PRO A 498 20.78 -17.85 -22.35
C PRO A 498 20.33 -18.72 -21.17
N MET A 499 19.08 -18.52 -20.76
CA MET A 499 18.60 -18.77 -19.39
C MET A 499 18.31 -20.25 -19.05
N VAL A 500 19.16 -21.17 -19.53
CA VAL A 500 18.97 -22.63 -19.46
C VAL A 500 19.87 -23.31 -18.41
N GLU A 501 20.94 -22.66 -17.91
CA GLU A 501 21.96 -23.34 -17.08
C GLU A 501 21.92 -23.06 -15.56
N LEU A 502 20.82 -22.52 -15.01
CA LEU A 502 20.75 -22.24 -13.56
C LEU A 502 20.26 -23.43 -12.70
N ALA A 503 20.09 -24.61 -13.29
CA ALA A 503 19.87 -25.86 -12.57
C ALA A 503 21.17 -26.69 -12.55
N GLY A 504 22.03 -26.46 -11.55
CA GLY A 504 23.16 -27.35 -11.28
C GLY A 504 24.52 -26.67 -11.11
N SER A 505 24.71 -25.91 -10.03
CA SER A 505 26.05 -25.73 -9.44
C SER A 505 25.93 -25.29 -7.98
N GLY A 506 25.45 -26.23 -7.16
CA GLY A 506 25.51 -26.18 -5.71
C GLY A 506 26.22 -27.43 -5.16
N GLY A 507 27.35 -27.80 -5.77
CA GLY A 507 28.19 -28.89 -5.28
C GLY A 507 29.26 -28.36 -4.34
N SER A 508 28.93 -28.20 -3.05
CA SER A 508 29.96 -28.07 -2.02
C SER A 508 30.60 -29.45 -1.79
N LYS A 509 31.86 -29.59 -2.20
CA LYS A 509 32.72 -30.70 -1.82
C LYS A 509 33.14 -30.51 -0.36
N THR A 510 32.60 -31.31 0.56
CA THR A 510 33.32 -31.71 1.79
C THR A 510 32.84 -33.08 2.29
N ALA A 511 33.77 -34.03 2.17
CA ALA A 511 34.01 -35.25 2.94
C ALA A 511 32.82 -36.07 3.49
N ALA A 512 32.69 -37.28 2.93
CA ALA A 512 31.94 -38.39 3.47
C ALA A 512 32.58 -38.96 4.75
N ARG A 513 31.74 -39.37 5.70
CA ARG A 513 31.94 -40.59 6.47
C ARG A 513 30.60 -41.29 6.70
N SER A 514 30.65 -42.59 6.45
CA SER A 514 29.56 -43.56 6.32
C SER A 514 28.91 -43.96 7.64
N ALA A 515 27.60 -44.28 7.58
CA ALA A 515 27.06 -45.50 8.19
C ALA A 515 25.75 -45.88 7.47
N ALA A 516 25.70 -47.11 6.99
CA ALA A 516 24.58 -47.71 6.27
C ALA A 516 23.66 -48.48 7.24
N ALA A 517 22.34 -48.43 7.00
CA ALA A 517 21.43 -49.53 7.37
C ALA A 517 20.12 -49.49 6.55
N ARG A 518 20.04 -50.52 5.69
CA ARG A 518 18.92 -51.22 5.03
C ARG A 518 17.45 -50.86 5.36
N GLY A 519 16.67 -50.70 4.29
CA GLY A 519 15.55 -51.60 3.95
C GLY A 519 14.12 -51.14 4.27
N GLY A 520 13.25 -51.11 3.25
CA GLY A 520 11.82 -51.42 3.43
C GLY A 520 10.79 -50.48 2.80
N ALA A 521 10.23 -50.94 1.68
CA ALA A 521 8.83 -50.84 1.25
C ALA A 521 8.14 -49.46 1.00
N SER A 522 7.83 -49.30 -0.30
CA SER A 522 6.69 -48.58 -0.88
C SER A 522 5.40 -48.60 -0.02
N ARG A 523 4.80 -47.42 0.17
CA ARG A 523 3.35 -47.21 0.25
C ARG A 523 3.00 -45.76 -0.04
N SER A 524 2.06 -45.57 -0.97
CA SER A 524 1.39 -44.32 -1.27
C SER A 524 0.66 -43.78 -0.03
N ARG A 525 0.84 -42.49 0.25
CA ARG A 525 0.01 -41.73 1.20
C ARG A 525 -0.34 -40.39 0.59
N THR A 526 -1.63 -40.17 0.45
CA THR A 526 -2.27 -38.87 0.25
C THR A 526 -1.88 -37.96 1.42
N ALA A 527 -1.09 -36.92 1.14
CA ALA A 527 -0.68 -35.93 2.13
C ALA A 527 -1.76 -34.85 2.23
N ALA A 528 -2.61 -34.93 3.25
CA ALA A 528 -3.24 -33.74 3.80
C ALA A 528 -2.13 -32.90 4.46
N SER A 529 -1.74 -31.80 3.81
CA SER A 529 -0.71 -30.88 4.29
C SER A 529 -1.14 -30.24 5.62
N ARG A 530 -0.72 -30.81 6.75
CA ARG A 530 -0.80 -30.14 8.05
C ARG A 530 0.30 -29.09 8.10
N CYS A 531 -0.10 -27.83 8.24
CA CYS A 531 0.82 -26.74 8.54
C CYS A 531 1.57 -27.06 9.85
N PRO A 532 2.85 -26.69 9.98
CA PRO A 532 3.56 -26.78 11.24
C PRO A 532 2.81 -25.93 12.27
N SER A 533 2.36 -26.54 13.36
CA SER A 533 1.68 -25.86 14.46
C SER A 533 2.59 -24.79 15.06
N VAL A 534 2.12 -23.54 15.08
CA VAL A 534 2.71 -22.46 15.87
C VAL A 534 2.42 -22.76 17.33
N LEU A 535 3.46 -23.10 18.10
CA LEU A 535 3.35 -23.17 19.55
C LEU A 535 3.27 -21.74 20.08
N THR A 536 2.17 -21.43 20.77
CA THR A 536 2.06 -20.26 21.65
C THR A 536 3.07 -20.42 22.80
N PRO A 537 3.89 -19.39 23.12
CA PRO A 537 4.75 -19.47 24.29
C PRO A 537 3.90 -19.22 25.54
N THR A 538 3.77 -20.25 26.37
CA THR A 538 3.35 -20.12 27.77
C THR A 538 4.44 -19.39 28.55
N SER A 539 4.01 -18.44 29.37
CA SER A 539 4.84 -17.65 30.28
C SER A 539 5.59 -18.55 31.27
N ALA A 540 6.92 -18.58 31.19
CA ALA A 540 7.78 -19.05 32.25
C ALA A 540 8.96 -18.07 32.43
N THR A 541 8.95 -17.40 33.57
CA THR A 541 10.01 -16.53 34.08
C THR A 541 11.23 -17.36 34.47
N GLU A 542 12.28 -17.35 33.66
CA GLU A 542 13.65 -17.63 34.13
C GLU A 542 14.64 -16.73 33.37
N THR A 543 15.45 -15.99 34.14
CA THR A 543 16.50 -15.10 33.66
C THR A 543 17.79 -15.90 33.46
N PRO A 544 18.47 -15.81 32.31
CA PRO A 544 19.88 -16.10 32.24
C PRO A 544 20.71 -14.86 31.90
N ALA A 545 21.86 -14.78 32.55
CA ALA A 545 22.83 -13.70 32.53
C ALA A 545 23.38 -13.38 31.12
N ALA A 546 23.69 -12.10 30.93
CA ALA A 546 24.26 -11.54 29.71
C ALA A 546 25.70 -12.00 29.44
N PRO A 547 26.10 -12.23 28.17
CA PRO A 547 27.49 -12.16 27.75
C PRO A 547 27.82 -10.73 27.28
N THR A 548 28.82 -10.13 27.92
CA THR A 548 29.44 -8.87 27.52
C THR A 548 30.18 -9.02 26.18
N ALA A 549 29.79 -8.26 25.17
CA ALA A 549 30.57 -8.08 23.95
C ALA A 549 30.73 -6.58 23.66
N ASN A 550 31.98 -6.12 23.77
CA ASN A 550 32.42 -4.75 23.55
C ASN A 550 32.24 -4.31 22.10
N TRP A 551 31.40 -3.30 21.87
CA TRP A 551 31.47 -2.47 20.66
C TRP A 551 31.87 -1.05 21.04
N ARG A 552 33.09 -0.67 20.64
CA ARG A 552 33.56 0.73 20.69
C ARG A 552 32.86 1.51 19.58
N ALA A 553 31.95 2.41 19.97
CA ALA A 553 31.39 3.43 19.09
C ALA A 553 32.04 4.79 19.42
N SER A 554 32.79 5.35 18.47
CA SER A 554 33.25 6.73 18.51
C SER A 554 32.18 7.67 17.93
N SER A 555 31.57 8.44 18.84
CA SER A 555 31.01 9.81 18.75
C SER A 555 30.88 10.48 17.37
N LEU A 556 29.77 11.15 17.01
CA LEU A 556 29.22 12.35 17.66
C LEU A 556 27.75 12.59 17.19
N SER A 557 26.77 12.56 18.11
CA SER A 557 25.44 13.13 17.86
C SER A 557 25.23 14.36 18.75
N ARG A 558 25.00 15.51 18.10
CA ARG A 558 24.67 16.78 18.79
C ARG A 558 23.23 16.71 19.30
N ARG A 559 23.07 16.71 20.62
CA ARG A 559 21.80 17.01 21.30
C ARG A 559 21.38 18.45 20.97
N PRO A 560 20.12 18.74 20.58
CA PRO A 560 19.63 20.11 20.59
C PRO A 560 19.30 20.50 22.04
N ARG A 561 19.96 21.53 22.56
CA ARG A 561 19.60 22.17 23.84
C ARG A 561 18.43 23.12 23.61
N CYS A 562 17.31 22.89 24.29
CA CYS A 562 16.28 23.92 24.50
C CYS A 562 16.82 24.95 25.50
N SER A 563 17.06 26.19 25.07
CA SER A 563 17.39 27.31 25.96
C SER A 563 16.28 28.36 25.94
N ALA A 564 15.77 28.64 27.14
CA ALA A 564 14.80 29.68 27.45
C ALA A 564 15.34 31.08 27.12
N MET A 565 14.48 31.92 26.54
CA MET A 565 14.78 33.27 26.10
C MET A 565 14.61 34.24 27.28
N ARG A 566 15.71 34.68 27.91
CA ARG A 566 15.75 35.87 28.77
C ARG A 566 16.16 37.08 27.94
N ARG A 567 15.40 38.17 28.11
CA ARG A 567 15.61 39.49 27.50
C ARG A 567 16.92 40.11 27.98
N THR A 568 17.68 40.69 27.06
CA THR A 568 18.67 41.72 27.36
C THR A 568 18.58 42.84 26.32
N ARG A 569 18.40 44.06 26.82
CA ARG A 569 18.53 45.33 26.10
C ARG A 569 20.03 45.59 25.85
N ALA A 570 20.36 46.12 24.68
CA ALA A 570 21.48 47.04 24.52
C ALA A 570 21.24 47.96 23.32
N MET A 571 21.40 49.26 23.57
CA MET A 571 21.53 50.37 22.62
C MET A 571 22.71 50.16 21.67
N VAL A 572 22.65 50.67 20.43
CA VAL A 572 23.74 51.47 19.82
C VAL A 572 23.18 52.39 18.71
N SER A 573 23.61 53.64 18.85
CA SER A 573 23.77 54.83 17.97
C SER A 573 23.06 55.03 16.63
N ARG A 574 22.61 56.28 16.52
CA ARG A 574 22.32 57.11 15.33
C ARG A 574 23.49 57.19 14.34
N SER A 575 23.13 57.26 13.06
CA SER A 575 23.69 58.24 12.12
C SER A 575 22.64 58.57 11.05
N ALA A 576 22.37 59.87 10.91
CA ALA A 576 21.38 60.48 10.05
C ALA A 576 21.97 60.87 8.68
N LEU A 577 21.10 61.03 7.69
CA LEU A 577 20.96 62.18 6.76
C LEU A 577 20.04 61.73 5.61
N SER A 578 18.77 62.17 5.61
CA SER A 578 18.22 63.31 4.83
C SER A 578 18.04 62.98 3.36
N GLY A 579 16.93 63.20 2.67
CA GLY A 579 15.65 63.88 2.83
C GLY A 579 14.95 63.69 1.47
N ILE A 580 13.64 63.80 1.28
CA ILE A 580 12.86 65.03 1.29
C ILE A 580 11.40 64.63 0.95
N SER A 581 10.45 65.10 1.79
CA SER A 581 9.12 65.67 1.50
C SER A 581 8.11 64.92 0.60
N ARG A 582 6.78 65.00 0.78
CA ARG A 582 5.91 65.77 1.68
C ARG A 582 4.46 65.25 1.47
N SER A 583 3.73 65.16 2.59
CA SER A 583 2.32 65.54 2.81
C SER A 583 1.20 65.13 1.83
N ARG A 584 0.13 64.52 2.36
CA ARG A 584 -1.04 65.25 2.88
C ARG A 584 -2.05 64.31 3.56
N SER A 585 -2.52 64.78 4.71
CA SER A 585 -3.67 64.33 5.49
C SER A 585 -5.00 64.70 4.83
N VAL A 586 -6.03 63.87 4.97
CA VAL A 586 -7.42 64.33 5.20
C VAL A 586 -8.13 63.33 6.10
N SER A 587 -8.63 63.84 7.22
CA SER A 587 -9.62 63.25 8.12
C SER A 587 -11.04 63.51 7.60
N ALA A 588 -11.96 62.54 7.72
CA ALA A 588 -13.38 62.83 7.81
C ALA A 588 -14.12 61.74 8.58
N SER A 589 -14.72 62.14 9.69
CA SER A 589 -15.71 61.42 10.48
C SER A 589 -17.10 61.57 9.87
N ALA A 590 -17.90 60.51 9.89
CA ALA A 590 -19.36 60.62 9.90
C ALA A 590 -19.99 59.46 10.67
N ARG A 591 -20.65 59.77 11.80
CA ARG A 591 -21.75 58.98 12.35
C ARG A 591 -22.99 59.23 11.49
N VAL A 592 -23.92 58.28 11.44
CA VAL A 592 -25.36 58.47 11.76
C VAL A 592 -26.18 57.17 11.47
N THR A 593 -26.83 56.70 12.54
CA THR A 593 -28.13 56.00 12.69
C THR A 593 -28.44 54.62 12.08
N SER A 594 -28.84 53.70 12.98
CA SER A 594 -29.76 52.56 12.75
C SER A 594 -31.23 53.03 12.68
N PRO A 595 -32.18 52.29 12.05
CA PRO A 595 -33.00 51.26 12.74
C PRO A 595 -33.56 50.14 11.78
N PRO A 596 -34.57 49.31 12.15
CA PRO A 596 -34.75 48.45 13.33
C PRO A 596 -34.89 46.95 12.98
N ALA A 597 -34.95 46.12 14.03
CA ALA A 597 -35.12 44.67 14.02
C ALA A 597 -36.51 44.19 13.56
N LYS A 598 -36.55 42.99 12.93
CA LYS A 598 -37.69 42.05 13.00
C LYS A 598 -37.19 40.60 13.11
N HIS A 599 -37.70 39.90 14.12
CA HIS A 599 -37.51 38.49 14.47
C HIS A 599 -37.83 37.53 13.32
N TRP A 600 -37.13 36.38 13.24
CA TRP A 600 -37.75 35.05 13.06
C TRP A 600 -36.83 33.96 13.64
N ARG A 601 -37.49 32.92 14.16
CA ARG A 601 -37.06 31.95 15.17
C ARG A 601 -36.03 30.92 14.68
N ALA A 602 -35.24 30.44 15.64
CA ALA A 602 -34.36 29.29 15.54
C ALA A 602 -35.15 27.96 15.46
N ILE A 603 -34.67 27.03 14.63
CA ILE A 603 -35.01 25.61 14.72
C ILE A 603 -33.70 24.81 14.69
N THR A 604 -33.36 24.25 15.85
CA THR A 604 -32.42 23.14 16.05
C THR A 604 -33.13 21.81 15.80
N PRO A 605 -32.43 20.78 15.30
CA PRO A 605 -32.80 19.40 15.62
C PRO A 605 -31.67 18.67 16.34
N THR A 606 -32.01 18.10 17.49
CA THR A 606 -31.29 16.96 18.11
C THR A 606 -32.23 15.76 18.22
N PRO A 607 -31.69 14.53 18.27
CA PRO A 607 -32.39 13.30 17.91
C PRO A 607 -32.81 12.44 19.13
N ALA A 608 -33.80 11.58 18.92
CA ALA A 608 -34.17 10.40 19.72
C ALA A 608 -35.28 9.67 18.92
N SER A 609 -35.52 8.36 18.92
CA SER A 609 -34.92 7.16 19.51
C SER A 609 -35.76 5.98 18.96
N ALA A 610 -35.15 4.85 18.60
CA ALA A 610 -35.35 3.54 19.25
C ALA A 610 -36.25 2.55 18.47
N ALA A 611 -35.72 1.35 18.27
CA ALA A 611 -36.43 0.08 18.47
C ALA A 611 -35.43 -1.11 18.50
N ARG A 612 -35.22 -1.68 19.70
CA ARG A 612 -34.95 -3.12 19.90
C ARG A 612 -36.29 -3.83 19.59
N GLY A 613 -36.42 -5.00 18.96
CA GLY A 613 -35.76 -6.29 19.16
C GLY A 613 -36.81 -7.29 19.69
N ILE A 614 -36.89 -8.49 19.06
CA ILE A 614 -37.34 -9.82 19.58
C ILE A 614 -38.25 -10.63 18.60
N ALA A 615 -37.63 -11.72 18.09
CA ALA A 615 -38.03 -13.14 17.93
C ALA A 615 -39.28 -13.66 17.14
N SER A 616 -38.94 -14.48 16.13
CA SER A 616 -39.34 -15.87 15.81
C SER A 616 -40.77 -16.32 15.45
N ALA A 617 -40.85 -17.09 14.35
CA ALA A 617 -41.63 -18.33 14.05
C ALA A 617 -42.32 -18.24 12.66
N SER A 618 -41.76 -18.86 11.62
CA SER A 618 -42.02 -20.21 11.10
C SER A 618 -43.26 -20.38 10.19
N ALA A 619 -42.97 -20.98 9.03
CA ALA A 619 -43.80 -21.92 8.26
C ALA A 619 -44.74 -21.42 7.13
N ALA A 620 -44.46 -22.06 5.97
CA ALA A 620 -45.40 -22.70 5.04
C ALA A 620 -46.02 -21.90 3.88
N GLY A 621 -45.67 -22.35 2.67
CA GLY A 621 -46.54 -22.50 1.49
C GLY A 621 -46.98 -21.20 0.80
N SER A 622 -47.09 -21.10 -0.51
CA SER A 622 -47.06 -22.06 -1.60
C SER A 622 -47.05 -21.26 -2.91
N ARG A 623 -46.56 -21.89 -3.99
CA ARG A 623 -47.09 -21.88 -5.38
C ARG A 623 -47.95 -20.64 -5.78
N THR A 624 -47.75 -19.94 -6.90
CA THR A 624 -47.54 -20.41 -8.29
C THR A 624 -47.60 -19.19 -9.24
N LEU A 625 -47.04 -19.34 -10.46
CA LEU A 625 -47.41 -18.69 -11.74
C LEU A 625 -46.96 -17.22 -11.94
N ARG A 626 -45.95 -16.97 -12.78
CA ARG A 626 -45.94 -16.85 -14.28
C ARG A 626 -46.54 -15.55 -14.83
N ARG A 627 -45.68 -14.83 -15.59
CA ARG A 627 -45.92 -14.11 -16.87
C ARG A 627 -46.89 -12.90 -16.82
N SER A 628 -46.41 -11.66 -16.93
CA SER A 628 -45.97 -10.87 -18.11
C SER A 628 -47.09 -10.11 -18.84
N TRP A 629 -46.76 -8.89 -19.30
CA TRP A 629 -47.47 -7.94 -20.21
C TRP A 629 -48.31 -6.85 -19.51
N THR A 630 -47.86 -5.56 -19.46
CA THR A 630 -48.16 -4.41 -20.38
C THR A 630 -49.67 -4.11 -20.45
N GLU A 631 -50.24 -2.92 -20.28
CA GLU A 631 -49.95 -1.52 -20.66
C GLU A 631 -50.59 -0.61 -19.56
N ALA A 632 -50.27 0.67 -19.32
CA ALA A 632 -50.46 1.81 -20.22
C ALA A 632 -49.80 3.07 -19.62
N MET A 633 -49.12 3.86 -20.45
CA MET A 633 -48.78 5.28 -20.21
C MET A 633 -50.00 6.17 -20.55
N PRO A 634 -50.07 7.46 -20.16
CA PRO A 634 -49.43 8.51 -20.98
C PRO A 634 -48.93 9.79 -20.23
N GLU A 635 -48.05 10.55 -20.92
CA GLU A 635 -47.77 12.01 -20.84
C GLU A 635 -47.11 12.64 -19.58
N TRP A 636 -46.20 13.61 -19.64
CA TRP A 636 -45.10 14.02 -20.53
C TRP A 636 -44.34 15.16 -19.81
N ARG A 637 -43.09 15.37 -20.22
CA ARG A 637 -42.14 16.38 -19.71
C ARG A 637 -42.55 17.83 -20.06
N LYS A 638 -42.17 18.78 -19.20
CA LYS A 638 -41.59 20.13 -19.46
C LYS A 638 -41.32 20.78 -18.09
N ALA A 639 -40.27 21.53 -17.80
CA ALA A 639 -39.09 22.04 -18.48
C ALA A 639 -38.15 22.59 -17.39
N ARG A 640 -36.84 22.69 -17.67
CA ARG A 640 -36.04 23.91 -17.42
C ARG A 640 -34.57 23.67 -17.76
N SER A 641 -34.20 24.15 -18.94
CA SER A 641 -32.96 24.89 -19.18
C SER A 641 -33.29 26.38 -19.05
N ALA A 642 -32.63 27.04 -18.10
CA ALA A 642 -32.28 28.46 -18.11
C ALA A 642 -31.03 28.61 -17.24
#